data_AF-A0A957Z410-F1
#
_entry.id   AF-A0A957Z410-F1
#
_cell.length_a   1.000
_cell.length_b   1.000
_cell.length_c   1.000
_cell.angle_alpha   90.00
_cell.angle_beta   90.00
_cell.angle_gamma   90.00
#
_symmetry.space_group_name_H-M   'P 1'
#
loop_
_entity.id
_entity.type
_entity.pdbx_description
1 polymer ?
#
loop_
_entity_poly.entity_id
_entity_poly.type
_entity_poly.pdbx_seq_one_letter_code
_entity_poly.pdbx_strand_id
1 'polypeptide(L)'
;EPGAGKSTLMDWLTLVFCGEIQQPALQALGELLPIYLPLRVCAGNSKPIQELMADPKLLPLSANAPTGFFVHQLEKGGCLVLLDGLDEVVDRTAHRDAAEKINQLVRTYPKNHYVVTCRTAGWEEGLLTGDFTRLLIRSFSDADVQRFVAGWYRAVRSQQVAARVGLSEEGRKRALDEAHLRARREAQSLLDALDTNDSLSDLARNPLILSLIALVHYRRYKLPEGRAKLYQECLEILLDVWDREDKELDDSGLSLNAKETVLRRIAHYFHTEGVTEADTETLENLIAPLLPEVGCALDAALVLAQIEDRSGILVTRALDRYVFAHRTLQEYLTATVLAGSPERFSSLLAHLGDEPWREVLLLYAGMVDNAAELIQAILRAADKKTGEEAISLLVLAGQCLVEDLHLDEAMRTEVVSRLEAAFDAADEALALEQLGRTLAAIGGQDVASVFGRLLTHPVAAKQIGAARALGRIGARLKAKDAVAELLIQRLATDDAPVCKAACLALADLGWRDARAIAALEAVRERGDEARDAAFWALLVLGQAARYGMVHIPAGEFDMGADQNDPYAGEDEKPLHRLYLDDYYIARHPVTNAEYAHFVQQTGYKVRGSWAEFTGSGRDDHPAVGVTWNDARVYAEWLGAHLPNEAQWEKAAGWDANAGHKRRWPWGDEFDPRLCNVDGGRGSSRGLGGWLTRLRPRQRGKPGTTPVGRYSPGGDS
;
A
#
# COMPACT_ATOMS: atom_id res chain seq x y z
N GLU A 1 -6.10 -8.61 -4.75
CA GLU A 1 -5.59 -9.55 -3.73
C GLU A 1 -6.28 -9.43 -2.36
N PRO A 2 -6.50 -10.56 -1.66
CA PRO A 2 -6.84 -10.62 -0.24
C PRO A 2 -5.75 -9.99 0.63
N GLY A 3 -6.11 -9.36 1.75
CA GLY A 3 -5.13 -8.75 2.67
C GLY A 3 -4.41 -7.48 2.17
N ALA A 4 -4.64 -7.05 0.93
CA ALA A 4 -4.00 -5.87 0.31
C ALA A 4 -4.39 -4.52 0.94
N GLY A 5 -5.31 -4.47 1.91
CA GLY A 5 -5.73 -3.22 2.56
C GLY A 5 -6.90 -2.49 1.89
N LYS A 6 -7.73 -3.16 1.08
CA LYS A 6 -8.93 -2.57 0.45
C LYS A 6 -9.90 -1.95 1.47
N SER A 7 -10.27 -2.69 2.51
CA SER A 7 -11.12 -2.19 3.59
C SER A 7 -10.43 -1.10 4.41
N THR A 8 -9.14 -1.25 4.69
CA THR A 8 -8.35 -0.22 5.39
C THR A 8 -8.30 1.10 4.60
N LEU A 9 -8.24 1.04 3.26
CA LEU A 9 -8.35 2.22 2.40
C LEU A 9 -9.73 2.88 2.53
N MET A 10 -10.81 2.09 2.62
CA MET A 10 -12.16 2.62 2.83
C MET A 10 -12.32 3.29 4.20
N ASP A 11 -11.78 2.69 5.26
CA ASP A 11 -11.74 3.28 6.60
C ASP A 11 -10.93 4.59 6.59
N TRP A 12 -9.77 4.58 5.92
CA TRP A 12 -8.92 5.76 5.78
C TRP A 12 -9.63 6.89 5.02
N LEU A 13 -10.30 6.60 3.91
CA LEU A 13 -11.12 7.58 3.18
C LEU A 13 -12.23 8.14 4.07
N THR A 14 -12.90 7.28 4.84
CA THR A 14 -13.94 7.70 5.79
C THR A 14 -13.37 8.69 6.80
N LEU A 15 -12.23 8.37 7.42
CA LEU A 15 -11.56 9.26 8.38
C LEU A 15 -11.10 10.58 7.75
N VAL A 16 -10.63 10.56 6.50
CA VAL A 16 -10.25 11.77 5.77
C VAL A 16 -11.46 12.69 5.59
N PHE A 17 -12.58 12.17 5.09
CA PHE A 17 -13.78 12.98 4.83
C PHE A 17 -14.57 13.31 6.10
N CYS A 18 -14.31 12.65 7.23
CA CYS A 18 -14.75 13.07 8.56
C CYS A 18 -13.88 14.19 9.17
N GLY A 19 -12.73 14.52 8.55
CA GLY A 19 -11.81 15.54 9.05
C GLY A 19 -10.82 15.05 10.11
N GLU A 20 -10.77 13.75 10.40
CA GLU A 20 -9.86 13.14 11.37
C GLU A 20 -8.43 12.98 10.81
N ILE A 21 -8.30 12.84 9.48
CA ILE A 21 -7.02 12.74 8.78
C ILE A 21 -6.97 13.80 7.69
N GLN A 22 -5.93 14.62 7.68
CA GLN A 22 -5.76 15.65 6.65
C GLN A 22 -5.06 15.09 5.40
N GLN A 23 -5.68 15.31 4.23
CA GLN A 23 -5.14 14.92 2.93
C GLN A 23 -5.36 15.99 1.86
N PRO A 24 -4.37 16.85 1.57
CA PRO A 24 -4.48 18.00 0.66
C PRO A 24 -4.89 17.59 -0.75
N ALA A 25 -4.40 16.44 -1.22
CA ALA A 25 -4.77 15.91 -2.53
C ALA A 25 -6.27 15.66 -2.68
N LEU A 26 -6.97 15.39 -1.56
CA LEU A 26 -8.41 15.12 -1.53
C LEU A 26 -9.24 16.35 -1.11
N GLN A 27 -8.62 17.40 -0.55
CA GLN A 27 -9.32 18.64 -0.19
C GLN A 27 -9.99 19.31 -1.40
N ALA A 28 -9.44 19.13 -2.60
CA ALA A 28 -10.03 19.65 -3.85
C ALA A 28 -11.43 19.07 -4.16
N LEU A 29 -11.80 17.94 -3.57
CA LEU A 29 -13.13 17.34 -3.71
C LEU A 29 -14.20 18.01 -2.83
N GLY A 30 -13.80 18.90 -1.92
CA GLY A 30 -14.70 19.60 -1.00
C GLY A 30 -15.24 18.71 0.12
N GLU A 31 -16.26 19.21 0.82
CA GLU A 31 -16.93 18.49 1.90
C GLU A 31 -17.94 17.48 1.32
N LEU A 32 -17.60 16.20 1.38
CA LEU A 32 -18.49 15.09 1.02
C LEU A 32 -18.88 14.31 2.27
N LEU A 33 -20.14 13.87 2.36
CA LEU A 33 -20.61 12.96 3.40
C LEU A 33 -20.14 11.53 3.08
N PRO A 34 -19.21 10.93 3.85
CA PRO A 34 -18.83 9.54 3.64
C PRO A 34 -19.95 8.60 4.12
N ILE A 35 -20.35 7.67 3.25
CA ILE A 35 -21.32 6.61 3.56
C ILE A 35 -20.64 5.27 3.30
N TYR A 36 -20.27 4.55 4.37
CA TYR A 36 -19.62 3.24 4.30
C TYR A 36 -20.65 2.11 4.42
N LEU A 37 -20.66 1.19 3.46
CA LEU A 37 -21.56 0.03 3.45
C LEU A 37 -20.83 -1.24 2.96
N PRO A 38 -20.72 -2.29 3.79
CA PRO A 38 -20.22 -3.59 3.34
C PRO A 38 -21.20 -4.26 2.39
N LEU A 39 -20.77 -4.69 1.20
CA LEU A 39 -21.64 -5.22 0.15
C LEU A 39 -22.24 -6.59 0.44
N ARG A 40 -21.65 -7.37 1.36
CA ARG A 40 -22.24 -8.63 1.85
C ARG A 40 -23.68 -8.47 2.34
N VAL A 41 -24.09 -7.28 2.81
CA VAL A 41 -25.46 -7.00 3.27
C VAL A 41 -26.49 -7.00 2.13
N CYS A 42 -26.04 -6.92 0.88
CA CYS A 42 -26.89 -7.01 -0.30
C CYS A 42 -27.31 -8.45 -0.62
N ALA A 43 -26.55 -9.45 -0.14
CA ALA A 43 -26.82 -10.86 -0.40
C ALA A 43 -28.16 -11.28 0.24
N GLY A 44 -29.07 -11.82 -0.57
CA GLY A 44 -30.38 -12.27 -0.10
C GLY A 44 -31.35 -11.16 0.33
N ASN A 45 -31.00 -9.88 0.15
CA ASN A 45 -31.82 -8.73 0.53
C ASN A 45 -32.46 -8.08 -0.69
N SER A 46 -33.79 -7.96 -0.75
CA SER A 46 -34.48 -7.37 -1.91
C SER A 46 -34.46 -5.85 -1.96
N LYS A 47 -34.06 -5.18 -0.87
CA LYS A 47 -34.06 -3.71 -0.82
C LYS A 47 -32.94 -3.10 -1.69
N PRO A 48 -33.17 -1.93 -2.29
CA PRO A 48 -32.12 -1.20 -2.99
C PRO A 48 -31.12 -0.57 -2.00
N ILE A 49 -29.90 -0.29 -2.47
CA ILE A 49 -28.78 0.14 -1.59
C ILE A 49 -29.11 1.39 -0.78
N GLN A 50 -29.80 2.39 -1.36
CA GLN A 50 -30.15 3.62 -0.64
C GLN A 50 -31.08 3.40 0.56
N GLU A 51 -31.87 2.31 0.57
CA GLU A 51 -32.68 1.94 1.73
C GLU A 51 -31.86 1.20 2.79
N LEU A 52 -30.86 0.43 2.37
CA LEU A 52 -29.92 -0.24 3.29
C LEU A 52 -29.07 0.77 4.05
N MET A 53 -28.73 1.91 3.43
CA MET A 53 -28.03 3.02 4.10
C MET A 53 -28.83 3.61 5.28
N ALA A 54 -30.16 3.48 5.26
CA ALA A 54 -31.04 3.99 6.30
C ALA A 54 -31.37 2.95 7.37
N ASP A 55 -30.80 1.74 7.31
CA ASP A 55 -31.06 0.68 8.29
C ASP A 55 -30.21 0.89 9.56
N PRO A 56 -30.83 1.15 10.74
CA PRO A 56 -30.11 1.34 12.00
C PRO A 56 -29.28 0.13 12.44
N LYS A 57 -29.61 -1.06 11.95
CA LYS A 57 -28.84 -2.29 12.25
C LYS A 57 -27.53 -2.34 11.47
N LEU A 58 -27.50 -1.74 10.28
CA LEU A 58 -26.33 -1.72 9.40
C LEU A 58 -25.46 -0.48 9.64
N LEU A 59 -26.12 0.65 9.91
CA LEU A 59 -25.50 1.93 10.24
C LEU A 59 -26.12 2.44 11.54
N PRO A 60 -25.55 2.16 12.72
CA PRO A 60 -26.13 2.55 14.01
C PRO A 60 -26.44 4.05 14.14
N LEU A 61 -25.63 4.90 13.50
CA LEU A 61 -25.83 6.35 13.47
C LEU A 61 -27.06 6.77 12.64
N SER A 62 -27.58 5.91 11.75
CA SER A 62 -28.80 6.19 10.97
C SER A 62 -30.07 6.23 11.83
N ALA A 63 -30.05 5.67 13.04
CA ALA A 63 -31.17 5.75 13.99
C ALA A 63 -31.57 7.20 14.32
N ASN A 64 -30.60 8.12 14.29
CA ASN A 64 -30.79 9.53 14.60
C ASN A 64 -31.03 10.39 13.34
N ALA A 65 -30.94 9.81 12.14
CA ALA A 65 -31.12 10.53 10.90
C ALA A 65 -32.62 10.71 10.59
N PRO A 66 -33.06 11.92 10.15
CA PRO A 66 -34.42 12.12 9.69
C PRO A 66 -34.80 11.17 8.55
N THR A 67 -36.07 10.79 8.46
CA THR A 67 -36.57 9.99 7.34
C THR A 67 -36.23 10.65 6.01
N GLY A 68 -35.62 9.90 5.09
CA GLY A 68 -35.20 10.39 3.77
C GLY A 68 -33.88 11.17 3.75
N PHE A 69 -33.18 11.31 4.88
CA PHE A 69 -31.91 12.04 4.96
C PHE A 69 -30.88 11.58 3.91
N PHE A 70 -30.60 10.27 3.85
CA PHE A 70 -29.60 9.73 2.92
C PHE A 70 -30.00 9.92 1.45
N VAL A 71 -31.27 9.70 1.11
CA VAL A 71 -31.80 9.93 -0.25
C VAL A 71 -31.64 11.39 -0.65
N HIS A 72 -32.01 12.32 0.23
CA HIS A 72 -31.86 13.77 -0.02
C HIS A 72 -30.40 14.19 -0.24
N GLN A 73 -29.46 13.59 0.51
CA GLN A 73 -28.02 13.89 0.32
C GLN A 73 -27.49 13.32 -0.99
N LEU A 74 -27.93 12.12 -1.40
CA LEU A 74 -27.63 11.54 -2.69
C LEU A 74 -28.19 12.38 -3.85
N GLU A 75 -29.41 12.91 -3.74
CA GLU A 75 -30.01 13.79 -4.77
C GLU A 75 -29.22 15.09 -4.96
N LYS A 76 -28.64 15.63 -3.87
CA LYS A 76 -27.80 16.83 -3.92
C LYS A 76 -26.45 16.59 -4.60
N GLY A 77 -25.92 15.37 -4.59
CA GLY A 77 -24.58 15.07 -5.10
C GLY A 77 -23.46 15.33 -4.09
N GLY A 78 -23.77 15.32 -2.79
CA GLY A 78 -22.82 15.66 -1.72
C GLY A 78 -22.22 14.45 -1.01
N CYS A 79 -22.32 13.24 -1.58
CA CYS A 79 -21.91 12.00 -0.91
C CYS A 79 -20.64 11.39 -1.53
N LEU A 80 -19.82 10.80 -0.66
CA LEU A 80 -18.83 9.79 -1.01
C LEU A 80 -19.35 8.43 -0.56
N VAL A 81 -19.82 7.61 -1.50
CA VAL A 81 -20.41 6.30 -1.22
C VAL A 81 -19.32 5.22 -1.36
N LEU A 82 -18.99 4.58 -0.24
CA LEU A 82 -17.94 3.58 -0.10
C LEU A 82 -18.58 2.19 0.06
N LEU A 83 -18.49 1.37 -0.98
CA LEU A 83 -19.11 0.06 -1.06
C LEU A 83 -18.03 -1.03 -0.98
N ASP A 84 -17.92 -1.70 0.17
CA ASP A 84 -16.78 -2.56 0.47
C ASP A 84 -17.08 -4.05 0.27
N GLY A 85 -16.27 -4.74 -0.54
CA GLY A 85 -16.24 -6.20 -0.64
C GLY A 85 -17.32 -6.79 -1.56
N LEU A 86 -17.35 -6.40 -2.83
CA LEU A 86 -18.25 -7.01 -3.82
C LEU A 86 -18.03 -8.54 -3.93
N ASP A 87 -16.79 -9.00 -3.77
CA ASP A 87 -16.39 -10.41 -3.75
C ASP A 87 -16.86 -11.20 -2.52
N GLU A 88 -17.32 -10.53 -1.45
CA GLU A 88 -17.82 -11.21 -0.25
C GLU A 88 -19.21 -11.84 -0.45
N VAL A 89 -19.84 -11.60 -1.60
CA VAL A 89 -21.10 -12.22 -1.99
C VAL A 89 -20.81 -13.58 -2.64
N VAL A 90 -20.89 -14.63 -1.83
CA VAL A 90 -20.41 -15.98 -2.16
C VAL A 90 -21.16 -16.64 -3.34
N ASP A 91 -22.44 -16.35 -3.52
CA ASP A 91 -23.23 -16.88 -4.64
C ASP A 91 -23.08 -16.01 -5.90
N ARG A 92 -22.80 -16.65 -7.05
CA ARG A 92 -22.66 -15.97 -8.36
C ARG A 92 -23.90 -15.17 -8.74
N THR A 93 -25.11 -15.65 -8.40
CA THR A 93 -26.34 -14.91 -8.73
C THR A 93 -26.51 -13.69 -7.84
N ALA A 94 -26.26 -13.83 -6.54
CA ALA A 94 -26.25 -12.73 -5.59
C ALA A 94 -25.14 -11.70 -5.89
N HIS A 95 -23.97 -12.15 -6.39
CA HIS A 95 -22.87 -11.27 -6.78
C HIS A 95 -23.27 -10.34 -7.93
N ARG A 96 -23.96 -10.89 -8.95
CA ARG A 96 -24.51 -10.11 -10.07
C ARG A 96 -25.65 -9.20 -9.65
N ASP A 97 -26.50 -9.65 -8.73
CA ASP A 97 -27.58 -8.83 -8.16
C ASP A 97 -27.01 -7.62 -7.37
N ALA A 98 -25.97 -7.82 -6.57
CA ALA A 98 -25.28 -6.74 -5.89
C ALA A 98 -24.69 -5.73 -6.90
N ALA A 99 -24.02 -6.20 -7.94
CA ALA A 99 -23.50 -5.35 -9.01
C ALA A 99 -24.61 -4.55 -9.72
N GLU A 100 -25.77 -5.16 -10.00
CA GLU A 100 -26.88 -4.46 -10.65
C GLU A 100 -27.51 -3.40 -9.74
N LYS A 101 -27.60 -3.65 -8.43
CA LYS A 101 -28.03 -2.62 -7.47
C LYS A 101 -27.07 -1.45 -7.41
N ILE A 102 -25.76 -1.69 -7.54
CA ILE A 102 -24.76 -0.62 -7.65
C ILE A 102 -25.00 0.17 -8.93
N ASN A 103 -25.18 -0.51 -10.06
CA ASN A 103 -25.48 0.14 -11.35
C ASN A 103 -26.73 1.00 -11.26
N GLN A 104 -27.79 0.49 -10.63
CA GLN A 104 -29.03 1.22 -10.41
C GLN A 104 -28.81 2.46 -9.52
N LEU A 105 -28.05 2.33 -8.43
CA LEU A 105 -27.73 3.45 -7.54
C LEU A 105 -26.98 4.56 -8.29
N VAL A 106 -25.93 4.21 -9.02
CA VAL A 106 -25.10 5.17 -9.78
C VAL A 106 -25.89 5.85 -10.88
N ARG A 107 -26.72 5.09 -11.62
CA ARG A 107 -27.61 5.65 -12.65
C ARG A 107 -28.66 6.59 -12.07
N THR A 108 -29.16 6.30 -10.86
CA THR A 108 -30.19 7.11 -10.21
C THR A 108 -29.60 8.39 -9.61
N TYR A 109 -28.40 8.33 -9.03
CA TYR A 109 -27.75 9.47 -8.36
C TYR A 109 -26.34 9.78 -8.91
N PRO A 110 -26.20 10.17 -10.19
CA PRO A 110 -24.91 10.26 -10.87
C PRO A 110 -24.00 11.40 -10.38
N LYS A 111 -24.50 12.31 -9.54
CA LYS A 111 -23.73 13.47 -9.04
C LYS A 111 -22.80 13.14 -7.86
N ASN A 112 -22.88 11.94 -7.30
CA ASN A 112 -22.07 11.54 -6.14
C ASN A 112 -20.78 10.83 -6.57
N HIS A 113 -19.85 10.72 -5.64
CA HIS A 113 -18.63 9.93 -5.82
C HIS A 113 -18.82 8.52 -5.28
N TYR A 114 -18.39 7.52 -6.04
CA TYR A 114 -18.55 6.11 -5.70
C TYR A 114 -17.20 5.41 -5.69
N VAL A 115 -16.93 4.63 -4.64
CA VAL A 115 -15.78 3.72 -4.58
C VAL A 115 -16.31 2.33 -4.28
N VAL A 116 -15.92 1.35 -5.09
CA VAL A 116 -16.28 -0.05 -4.92
C VAL A 116 -15.00 -0.86 -4.80
N THR A 117 -14.88 -1.71 -3.77
CA THR A 117 -13.77 -2.67 -3.68
C THR A 117 -14.22 -4.06 -4.10
N CYS A 118 -13.34 -4.77 -4.79
CA CYS A 118 -13.51 -6.16 -5.17
C CYS A 118 -12.14 -6.85 -5.21
N ARG A 119 -12.11 -8.18 -5.04
CA ARG A 119 -10.94 -8.99 -5.39
C ARG A 119 -10.81 -9.12 -6.91
N THR A 120 -9.57 -9.29 -7.36
CA THR A 120 -9.21 -9.49 -8.77
C THR A 120 -9.91 -10.70 -9.38
N ALA A 121 -10.02 -11.80 -8.63
CA ALA A 121 -10.71 -13.01 -9.07
C ALA A 121 -12.24 -12.90 -9.05
N GLY A 122 -12.81 -11.93 -8.32
CA GLY A 122 -14.26 -11.67 -8.28
C GLY A 122 -14.71 -10.60 -9.28
N TRP A 123 -13.82 -10.09 -10.13
CA TRP A 123 -14.13 -9.06 -11.11
C TRP A 123 -14.36 -9.67 -12.49
N GLU A 124 -15.42 -9.24 -13.18
CA GLU A 124 -15.73 -9.58 -14.58
C GLU A 124 -15.87 -8.28 -15.40
N GLU A 125 -15.43 -8.27 -16.66
CA GLU A 125 -15.63 -7.10 -17.52
C GLU A 125 -17.13 -6.86 -17.79
N GLY A 126 -17.56 -5.60 -17.69
CA GLY A 126 -18.97 -5.20 -17.84
C GLY A 126 -19.85 -5.45 -16.61
N LEU A 127 -19.30 -5.95 -15.49
CA LEU A 127 -20.06 -6.20 -14.25
C LEU A 127 -20.67 -4.91 -13.68
N LEU A 128 -19.88 -3.84 -13.60
CA LEU A 128 -20.38 -2.50 -13.29
C LEU A 128 -20.50 -1.71 -14.59
N THR A 129 -21.67 -1.09 -14.77
CA THR A 129 -22.02 -0.29 -15.94
C THR A 129 -22.05 1.19 -15.57
N GLY A 130 -21.13 1.96 -16.14
CA GLY A 130 -20.90 3.38 -15.85
C GLY A 130 -19.43 3.75 -16.11
N ASP A 131 -19.08 5.03 -15.98
CA ASP A 131 -17.70 5.53 -16.14
C ASP A 131 -16.81 5.20 -14.92
N PHE A 132 -16.76 3.92 -14.54
CA PHE A 132 -15.88 3.44 -13.48
C PHE A 132 -14.44 3.36 -13.98
N THR A 133 -13.53 4.00 -13.24
CA THR A 133 -12.09 3.82 -13.43
C THR A 133 -11.62 2.64 -12.57
N ARG A 134 -11.03 1.63 -13.22
CA ARG A 134 -10.47 0.46 -12.53
C ARG A 134 -9.09 0.80 -11.96
N LEU A 135 -8.93 0.65 -10.65
CA LEU A 135 -7.67 0.85 -9.95
C LEU A 135 -7.25 -0.45 -9.24
N LEU A 136 -5.96 -0.76 -9.30
CA LEU A 136 -5.38 -1.91 -8.61
C LEU A 136 -4.53 -1.42 -7.43
N ILE A 137 -4.84 -1.89 -6.23
CA ILE A 137 -3.96 -1.68 -5.08
C ILE A 137 -2.69 -2.52 -5.28
N ARG A 138 -1.55 -1.83 -5.30
CA ARG A 138 -0.24 -2.46 -5.42
C ARG A 138 0.17 -3.10 -4.10
N SER A 139 0.95 -4.17 -4.16
CA SER A 139 1.67 -4.68 -3.00
C SER A 139 2.64 -3.63 -2.46
N PHE A 140 2.97 -3.72 -1.16
CA PHE A 140 3.97 -2.88 -0.55
C PHE A 140 5.32 -2.99 -1.27
N SER A 141 5.94 -1.84 -1.49
CA SER A 141 7.37 -1.75 -1.82
C SER A 141 8.21 -2.08 -0.58
N ASP A 142 9.53 -2.26 -0.76
CA ASP A 142 10.41 -2.47 0.38
C ASP A 142 10.41 -1.26 1.33
N ALA A 143 10.24 -0.04 0.80
CA ALA A 143 10.07 1.16 1.60
C ALA A 143 8.77 1.15 2.41
N ASP A 144 7.66 0.69 1.81
CA ASP A 144 6.38 0.53 2.52
C ASP A 144 6.48 -0.52 3.62
N VAL A 145 7.17 -1.65 3.37
CA VAL A 145 7.42 -2.69 4.38
C VAL A 145 8.21 -2.12 5.55
N GLN A 146 9.31 -1.41 5.28
CA GLN A 146 10.12 -0.75 6.31
C GLN A 146 9.29 0.24 7.14
N ARG A 147 8.48 1.06 6.46
CA ARG A 147 7.60 2.03 7.10
C ARG A 147 6.56 1.34 8.00
N PHE A 148 5.89 0.33 7.46
CA PHE A 148 4.87 -0.42 8.18
C PHE A 148 5.46 -1.06 9.44
N VAL A 149 6.61 -1.75 9.32
CA VAL A 149 7.30 -2.39 10.44
C VAL A 149 7.69 -1.36 11.50
N ALA A 150 8.31 -0.25 11.10
CA ALA A 150 8.67 0.81 12.04
C ALA A 150 7.45 1.40 12.77
N GLY A 151 6.37 1.66 12.04
CA GLY A 151 5.11 2.16 12.59
C GLY A 151 4.46 1.17 13.56
N TRP A 152 4.41 -0.10 13.19
CA TRP A 152 3.82 -1.18 13.99
C TRP A 152 4.52 -1.32 15.34
N TYR A 153 5.86 -1.45 15.36
CA TYR A 153 6.62 -1.56 16.61
C TYR A 153 6.49 -0.29 17.47
N ARG A 154 6.49 0.88 16.84
CA ARG A 154 6.28 2.16 17.55
C ARG A 154 4.90 2.20 18.22
N ALA A 155 3.85 1.78 17.51
CA ALA A 155 2.49 1.75 18.03
C ALA A 155 2.36 0.80 19.23
N VAL A 156 2.80 -0.46 19.07
CA VAL A 156 2.76 -1.49 20.12
C VAL A 156 3.52 -1.04 21.38
N ARG A 157 4.73 -0.47 21.21
CA ARG A 157 5.54 0.01 22.33
C ARG A 157 4.96 1.27 22.98
N SER A 158 4.37 2.18 22.19
CA SER A 158 3.73 3.38 22.73
C SER A 158 2.49 3.05 23.55
N GLN A 159 1.70 2.07 23.12
CA GLN A 159 0.53 1.57 23.86
C GLN A 159 0.92 1.00 25.23
N GLN A 160 2.04 0.29 25.32
CA GLN A 160 2.57 -0.22 26.60
C GLN A 160 2.95 0.89 27.58
N VAL A 161 3.44 2.03 27.07
CA VAL A 161 3.72 3.20 27.92
C VAL A 161 2.42 3.89 28.32
N ALA A 162 1.46 4.01 27.41
CA ALA A 162 0.14 4.60 27.69
C ALA A 162 -0.61 3.84 28.78
N ALA A 163 -0.48 2.51 28.84
CA ALA A 163 -1.06 1.66 29.88
C ALA A 163 -0.42 1.86 31.27
N ARG A 164 0.73 2.55 31.40
CA ARG A 164 1.37 2.79 32.69
C ARG A 164 0.68 3.94 33.44
N VAL A 165 0.11 3.62 34.59
CA VAL A 165 -0.52 4.59 35.50
C VAL A 165 0.53 5.24 36.41
N GLY A 166 0.35 6.50 36.77
CA GLY A 166 1.14 7.19 37.81
C GLY A 166 2.44 7.87 37.35
N LEU A 167 2.71 7.95 36.04
CA LEU A 167 3.86 8.69 35.51
C LEU A 167 3.59 10.20 35.46
N SER A 168 4.56 11.02 35.88
CA SER A 168 4.57 12.45 35.58
C SER A 168 4.68 12.70 34.07
N GLU A 169 4.38 13.90 33.60
CA GLU A 169 4.50 14.27 32.17
C GLU A 169 5.92 14.05 31.63
N GLU A 170 6.94 14.50 32.38
CA GLU A 170 8.35 14.25 32.05
C GLU A 170 8.74 12.75 32.14
N GLY A 171 8.14 12.01 33.07
CA GLY A 171 8.33 10.57 33.20
C GLY A 171 7.73 9.80 32.02
N ARG A 172 6.56 10.23 31.56
CA ARG A 172 5.87 9.69 30.37
C ARG A 172 6.68 9.99 29.11
N LYS A 173 7.19 11.21 28.96
CA LYS A 173 8.07 11.57 27.82
C LYS A 173 9.32 10.69 27.77
N ARG A 174 10.05 10.56 28.89
CA ARG A 174 11.24 9.66 28.95
C ARG A 174 10.90 8.20 28.65
N ALA A 175 9.79 7.70 29.20
CA ALA A 175 9.34 6.34 28.92
C ALA A 175 8.98 6.12 27.44
N LEU A 176 8.37 7.13 26.79
CA LEU A 176 8.09 7.10 25.35
C LEU A 176 9.38 7.11 24.53
N ASP A 177 10.37 7.95 24.88
CA ASP A 177 11.66 8.01 24.19
C ASP A 177 12.39 6.66 24.25
N GLU A 178 12.45 6.03 25.43
CA GLU A 178 13.02 4.69 25.59
C GLU A 178 12.24 3.62 24.81
N ALA A 179 10.91 3.70 24.81
CA ALA A 179 10.05 2.78 24.07
C ALA A 179 10.26 2.92 22.54
N HIS A 180 10.43 4.15 22.03
CA HIS A 180 10.70 4.41 20.62
C HIS A 180 12.09 3.92 20.21
N LEU A 181 13.10 4.06 21.07
CA LEU A 181 14.44 3.49 20.82
C LEU A 181 14.41 1.95 20.75
N ARG A 182 13.67 1.29 21.63
CA ARG A 182 13.48 -0.17 21.58
C ARG A 182 12.72 -0.58 20.32
N ALA A 183 11.64 0.11 19.99
CA ALA A 183 10.85 -0.12 18.79
C ALA A 183 11.72 -0.08 17.52
N ARG A 184 12.61 0.91 17.40
CA ARG A 184 13.54 1.01 16.26
C ARG A 184 14.48 -0.19 16.14
N ARG A 185 15.00 -0.71 17.25
CA ARG A 185 15.91 -1.88 17.25
C ARG A 185 15.18 -3.15 16.85
N GLU A 186 13.96 -3.35 17.35
CA GLU A 186 13.16 -4.54 17.03
C GLU A 186 12.61 -4.52 15.61
N ALA A 187 12.22 -3.33 15.13
CA ALA A 187 11.88 -3.11 13.73
C ALA A 187 13.05 -3.49 12.82
N GLN A 188 14.27 -3.02 13.12
CA GLN A 188 15.45 -3.38 12.34
C GLN A 188 15.73 -4.89 12.38
N SER A 189 15.63 -5.51 13.56
CA SER A 189 15.79 -6.96 13.70
C SER A 189 14.81 -7.76 12.83
N LEU A 190 13.55 -7.31 12.71
CA LEU A 190 12.59 -7.96 11.84
C LEU A 190 12.95 -7.78 10.36
N LEU A 191 13.38 -6.58 9.96
CA LEU A 191 13.80 -6.31 8.58
C LEU A 191 15.00 -7.17 8.19
N ASP A 192 15.99 -7.27 9.07
CA ASP A 192 17.17 -8.14 8.86
C ASP A 192 16.75 -9.63 8.74
N ALA A 193 15.76 -10.07 9.54
CA ALA A 193 15.23 -11.43 9.44
C ALA A 193 14.49 -11.68 8.11
N LEU A 194 13.71 -10.71 7.63
CA LEU A 194 13.01 -10.78 6.35
C LEU A 194 13.96 -10.81 5.15
N ASP A 195 15.08 -10.08 5.23
CA ASP A 195 16.09 -10.07 4.18
C ASP A 195 16.78 -11.44 4.00
N THR A 196 16.75 -12.29 5.03
CA THR A 196 17.34 -13.64 5.00
C THR A 196 16.34 -14.77 4.75
N ASN A 197 15.03 -14.49 4.76
CA ASN A 197 13.98 -15.49 4.63
C ASN A 197 13.21 -15.30 3.32
N ASP A 198 13.73 -15.88 2.24
CA ASP A 198 13.16 -15.76 0.89
C ASP A 198 11.66 -16.06 0.84
N SER A 199 11.21 -17.11 1.56
CA SER A 199 9.82 -17.56 1.59
C SER A 199 8.85 -16.50 2.14
N LEU A 200 9.17 -15.86 3.26
CA LEU A 200 8.29 -14.86 3.87
C LEU A 200 8.49 -13.46 3.31
N SER A 201 9.65 -13.19 2.72
CA SER A 201 10.03 -11.87 2.24
C SER A 201 9.07 -11.33 1.17
N ASP A 202 8.58 -12.18 0.27
CA ASP A 202 7.59 -11.80 -0.76
C ASP A 202 6.19 -11.64 -0.17
N LEU A 203 5.83 -12.53 0.76
CA LEU A 203 4.54 -12.47 1.46
C LEU A 203 4.42 -11.23 2.34
N ALA A 204 5.54 -10.72 2.88
CA ALA A 204 5.63 -9.47 3.65
C ALA A 204 5.20 -8.23 2.85
N ARG A 205 5.09 -8.32 1.51
CA ARG A 205 4.55 -7.23 0.69
C ARG A 205 3.01 -7.15 0.76
N ASN A 206 2.37 -8.11 1.39
CA ASN A 206 0.95 -8.07 1.75
C ASN A 206 0.81 -7.48 3.17
N PRO A 207 0.09 -6.36 3.35
CA PRO A 207 -0.03 -5.68 4.65
C PRO A 207 -0.56 -6.56 5.78
N LEU A 208 -1.54 -7.42 5.49
CA LEU A 208 -2.11 -8.34 6.48
C LEU A 208 -1.06 -9.37 6.93
N ILE A 209 -0.37 -10.00 5.98
CA ILE A 209 0.67 -10.97 6.31
C ILE A 209 1.83 -10.30 7.04
N LEU A 210 2.24 -9.09 6.63
CA LEU A 210 3.28 -8.34 7.32
C LEU A 210 2.92 -8.06 8.79
N SER A 211 1.65 -7.78 9.07
CA SER A 211 1.15 -7.63 10.44
C SER A 211 1.33 -8.90 11.27
N LEU A 212 1.05 -10.07 10.66
CA LEU A 212 1.19 -11.39 11.28
C LEU A 212 2.67 -11.76 11.50
N ILE A 213 3.52 -11.48 10.50
CA ILE A 213 4.98 -11.62 10.62
C ILE A 213 5.51 -10.76 11.76
N ALA A 214 5.08 -9.50 11.85
CA ALA A 214 5.48 -8.61 12.92
C ALA A 214 5.04 -9.12 14.29
N LEU A 215 3.81 -9.64 14.41
CA LEU A 215 3.30 -10.27 15.63
C LEU A 215 4.12 -11.50 16.05
N VAL A 216 4.40 -12.42 15.12
CA VAL A 216 5.18 -13.63 15.39
C VAL A 216 6.60 -13.28 15.82
N HIS A 217 7.28 -12.41 15.06
CA HIS A 217 8.62 -11.95 15.42
C HIS A 217 8.64 -11.25 16.78
N TYR A 218 7.66 -10.39 17.05
CA TYR A 218 7.57 -9.69 18.34
C TYR A 218 7.45 -10.65 19.54
N ARG A 219 6.79 -11.80 19.36
CA ARG A 219 6.59 -12.79 20.43
C ARG A 219 7.67 -13.87 20.50
N ARG A 220 8.23 -14.28 19.36
CA ARG A 220 9.13 -15.45 19.23
C ARG A 220 10.59 -15.06 18.94
N TYR A 221 10.87 -13.83 18.51
CA TYR A 221 12.18 -13.34 18.03
C TYR A 221 12.80 -14.16 16.90
N LYS A 222 12.00 -14.99 16.22
CA LYS A 222 12.36 -15.79 15.05
C LYS A 222 11.18 -15.83 14.10
N LEU A 223 11.46 -15.99 12.82
CA LEU A 223 10.45 -16.18 11.79
C LEU A 223 10.40 -17.65 11.35
N PRO A 224 9.20 -18.20 11.13
CA PRO A 224 9.05 -19.53 10.54
C PRO A 224 9.42 -19.54 9.05
N GLU A 225 9.55 -20.73 8.49
CA GLU A 225 9.67 -20.94 7.05
C GLU A 225 8.30 -21.31 6.48
N GLY A 226 7.88 -20.63 5.41
CA GLY A 226 6.61 -20.92 4.75
C GLY A 226 5.39 -20.21 5.37
N ARG A 227 4.41 -19.97 4.50
CA ARG A 227 3.17 -19.28 4.84
C ARG A 227 2.29 -20.06 5.82
N ALA A 228 2.15 -21.38 5.61
CA ALA A 228 1.34 -22.23 6.48
C ALA A 228 1.86 -22.24 7.92
N LYS A 229 3.18 -22.32 8.11
CA LYS A 229 3.81 -22.29 9.43
C LYS A 229 3.66 -20.93 10.12
N LEU A 230 3.73 -19.84 9.36
CA LEU A 230 3.42 -18.50 9.88
C LEU A 230 2.02 -18.42 10.50
N TYR A 231 0.99 -18.92 9.79
CA TYR A 231 -0.37 -18.92 10.33
C TYR A 231 -0.52 -19.84 11.55
N GLN A 232 0.15 -20.98 11.54
CA GLN A 232 0.20 -21.86 12.71
C GLN A 232 0.72 -21.11 13.94
N GLU A 233 1.88 -20.46 13.83
CA GLU A 233 2.48 -19.74 14.96
C GLU A 233 1.64 -18.54 15.39
N CYS A 234 0.97 -17.85 14.46
CA CYS A 234 0.02 -16.79 14.78
C CYS A 234 -1.16 -17.32 15.59
N LEU A 235 -1.76 -18.43 15.16
CA LEU A 235 -2.87 -19.08 15.86
C LEU A 235 -2.43 -19.48 17.27
N GLU A 236 -1.29 -20.15 17.41
CA GLU A 236 -0.73 -20.52 18.71
C GLU A 236 -0.48 -19.32 19.62
N ILE A 237 -0.01 -18.18 19.08
CA ILE A 237 0.19 -16.95 19.86
C ILE A 237 -1.15 -16.39 20.35
N LEU A 238 -2.18 -16.34 19.50
CA LEU A 238 -3.50 -15.84 19.88
C LEU A 238 -4.15 -16.76 20.94
N LEU A 239 -3.96 -18.06 20.81
CA LEU A 239 -4.43 -19.05 21.80
C LEU A 239 -3.59 -19.05 23.10
N ASP A 240 -2.29 -18.73 23.07
CA ASP A 240 -1.44 -18.58 24.28
C ASP A 240 -1.72 -17.26 25.02
N VAL A 241 -2.06 -16.18 24.30
CA VAL A 241 -2.56 -14.94 24.94
C VAL A 241 -3.83 -15.24 25.73
N TRP A 242 -4.75 -16.04 25.16
CA TRP A 242 -5.93 -16.54 25.85
C TRP A 242 -5.58 -17.29 27.15
N ASP A 243 -4.52 -18.10 27.19
CA ASP A 243 -4.12 -18.83 28.42
C ASP A 243 -3.44 -17.94 29.49
N ARG A 244 -2.76 -16.87 29.11
CA ARG A 244 -1.95 -16.05 30.05
C ARG A 244 -2.75 -14.99 30.80
N GLU A 245 -3.78 -14.42 30.17
CA GLU A 245 -4.70 -13.49 30.84
C GLU A 245 -5.56 -14.19 31.91
N ASP A 246 -5.54 -15.53 31.92
CA ASP A 246 -6.26 -16.41 32.83
C ASP A 246 -5.48 -16.78 34.11
N LYS A 247 -4.23 -16.30 34.32
CA LYS A 247 -3.44 -16.67 35.51
C LYS A 247 -4.03 -16.25 36.86
N GLU A 248 -5.18 -15.57 36.86
CA GLU A 248 -5.94 -15.21 38.06
C GLU A 248 -7.23 -16.05 38.26
N LEU A 249 -7.56 -16.99 37.37
CA LEU A 249 -8.70 -17.91 37.53
C LEU A 249 -8.29 -19.36 37.22
N ASP A 250 -8.39 -20.21 38.25
CA ASP A 250 -8.26 -21.67 38.13
C ASP A 250 -9.28 -22.22 37.11
N ASP A 251 -8.79 -23.01 36.14
CA ASP A 251 -9.56 -24.00 35.35
C ASP A 251 -10.37 -23.53 34.12
N SER A 252 -9.70 -23.15 33.03
CA SER A 252 -10.34 -22.99 31.71
C SER A 252 -10.80 -24.31 31.06
N GLY A 253 -10.39 -25.47 31.60
CA GLY A 253 -10.87 -26.80 31.21
C GLY A 253 -10.55 -27.25 29.77
N LEU A 254 -9.92 -26.42 28.92
CA LEU A 254 -9.65 -26.71 27.51
C LEU A 254 -8.16 -26.64 27.19
N SER A 255 -7.58 -27.76 26.77
CA SER A 255 -6.22 -27.79 26.22
C SER A 255 -6.12 -26.99 24.92
N LEU A 256 -4.93 -26.49 24.59
CA LEU A 256 -4.65 -25.82 23.31
C LEU A 256 -5.15 -26.63 22.11
N ASN A 257 -4.94 -27.94 22.12
CA ASN A 257 -5.40 -28.86 21.08
C ASN A 257 -6.94 -28.91 20.98
N ALA A 258 -7.64 -28.92 22.12
CA ALA A 258 -9.10 -28.90 22.15
C ALA A 258 -9.67 -27.59 21.57
N LYS A 259 -9.07 -26.46 21.91
CA LYS A 259 -9.41 -25.13 21.36
C LYS A 259 -9.25 -25.11 19.85
N GLU A 260 -8.14 -25.63 19.35
CA GLU A 260 -7.86 -25.72 17.93
C GLU A 260 -8.86 -26.66 17.20
N THR A 261 -9.20 -27.82 17.77
CA THR A 261 -10.21 -28.73 17.20
C THR A 261 -11.57 -28.04 17.04
N VAL A 262 -12.02 -27.30 18.05
CA VAL A 262 -13.28 -26.54 17.99
C VAL A 262 -13.23 -25.48 16.89
N LEU A 263 -12.18 -24.66 16.86
CA LEU A 263 -12.01 -23.62 15.85
C LEU A 263 -11.95 -24.18 14.42
N ARG A 264 -11.27 -25.32 14.23
CA ARG A 264 -11.23 -26.05 12.95
C ARG A 264 -12.62 -26.46 12.49
N ARG A 265 -13.48 -26.96 13.39
CA ARG A 265 -14.86 -27.33 13.07
C ARG A 265 -15.69 -26.13 12.64
N ILE A 266 -15.61 -25.03 13.39
CA ILE A 266 -16.34 -23.80 13.09
C ILE A 266 -15.86 -23.23 11.75
N ALA A 267 -14.54 -23.12 11.55
CA ALA A 267 -13.98 -22.60 10.30
C ALA A 267 -14.41 -23.42 9.08
N HIS A 268 -14.34 -24.75 9.20
CA HIS A 268 -14.78 -25.65 8.13
C HIS A 268 -16.25 -25.44 7.78
N TYR A 269 -17.14 -25.33 8.78
CA TYR A 269 -18.56 -25.04 8.57
C TYR A 269 -18.79 -23.71 7.83
N PHE A 270 -18.18 -22.62 8.30
CA PHE A 270 -18.34 -21.31 7.64
C PHE A 270 -17.93 -21.38 6.17
N HIS A 271 -16.86 -22.12 5.88
CA HIS A 271 -16.34 -22.22 4.53
C HIS A 271 -17.18 -23.14 3.64
N THR A 272 -17.56 -24.33 4.11
CA THR A 272 -18.33 -25.30 3.31
C THR A 272 -19.75 -24.85 3.04
N GLU A 273 -20.40 -24.21 4.02
CA GLU A 273 -21.75 -23.67 3.84
C GLU A 273 -21.75 -22.31 3.14
N GLY A 274 -20.57 -21.71 2.91
CA GLY A 274 -20.45 -20.38 2.30
C GLY A 274 -21.06 -19.26 3.13
N VAL A 275 -21.14 -19.42 4.45
CA VAL A 275 -21.71 -18.44 5.38
C VAL A 275 -20.62 -17.54 5.97
N THR A 276 -20.91 -16.24 6.07
CA THR A 276 -19.99 -15.26 6.66
C THR A 276 -20.21 -15.06 8.16
N GLU A 277 -21.36 -15.50 8.68
CA GLU A 277 -21.77 -15.35 10.07
C GLU A 277 -22.77 -16.45 10.47
N ALA A 278 -22.71 -16.86 11.73
CA ALA A 278 -23.59 -17.90 12.31
C ALA A 278 -24.20 -17.40 13.62
N ASP A 279 -25.40 -17.86 13.95
CA ASP A 279 -26.01 -17.61 15.26
C ASP A 279 -25.45 -18.56 16.34
N THR A 280 -25.71 -18.21 17.60
CA THR A 280 -25.27 -18.97 18.77
C THR A 280 -25.73 -20.43 18.72
N GLU A 281 -27.00 -20.67 18.39
CA GLU A 281 -27.58 -22.03 18.36
C GLU A 281 -26.85 -22.93 17.34
N THR A 282 -26.55 -22.41 16.16
CA THR A 282 -25.80 -23.12 15.12
C THR A 282 -24.40 -23.49 15.62
N LEU A 283 -23.69 -22.56 16.25
CA LEU A 283 -22.34 -22.81 16.76
C LEU A 283 -22.33 -23.81 17.91
N GLU A 284 -23.26 -23.69 18.85
CA GLU A 284 -23.39 -24.64 19.96
C GLU A 284 -23.64 -26.06 19.45
N ASN A 285 -24.52 -26.21 18.44
CA ASN A 285 -24.79 -27.50 17.80
C ASN A 285 -23.58 -28.09 17.06
N LEU A 286 -22.67 -27.25 16.56
CA LEU A 286 -21.42 -27.69 15.94
C LEU A 286 -20.36 -28.09 16.98
N ILE A 287 -20.33 -27.42 18.13
CA ILE A 287 -19.33 -27.58 19.19
C ILE A 287 -19.68 -28.77 20.09
N ALA A 288 -20.94 -28.89 20.52
CA ALA A 288 -21.37 -29.86 21.53
C ALA A 288 -20.95 -31.32 21.25
N PRO A 289 -20.99 -31.84 20.00
CA PRO A 289 -20.55 -33.20 19.71
C PRO A 289 -19.04 -33.43 19.90
N LEU A 290 -18.23 -32.37 19.81
CA LEU A 290 -16.77 -32.46 19.89
C LEU A 290 -16.24 -32.44 21.33
N LEU A 291 -16.99 -31.84 22.25
CA LEU A 291 -16.54 -31.63 23.64
C LEU A 291 -16.17 -32.94 24.35
N PRO A 292 -16.94 -34.04 24.22
CA PRO A 292 -16.56 -35.33 24.80
C PRO A 292 -15.30 -35.92 24.16
N GLU A 293 -15.09 -35.73 22.86
CA GLU A 293 -13.93 -36.27 22.12
C GLU A 293 -12.62 -35.60 22.55
N VAL A 294 -12.68 -34.29 22.82
CA VAL A 294 -11.53 -33.50 23.28
C VAL A 294 -11.35 -33.50 24.81
N GLY A 295 -12.19 -34.26 25.53
CA GLY A 295 -12.14 -34.38 26.99
C GLY A 295 -12.53 -33.11 27.74
N CYS A 296 -13.36 -32.25 27.14
CA CYS A 296 -13.84 -31.01 27.76
C CYS A 296 -15.10 -31.27 28.58
N ALA A 297 -15.11 -30.80 29.84
CA ALA A 297 -16.25 -30.91 30.74
C ALA A 297 -17.20 -29.70 30.70
N LEU A 298 -16.83 -28.63 30.00
CA LEU A 298 -17.65 -27.44 29.83
C LEU A 298 -18.76 -27.70 28.80
N ASP A 299 -19.84 -26.93 28.85
CA ASP A 299 -20.87 -26.95 27.81
C ASP A 299 -20.49 -26.06 26.61
N ALA A 300 -21.18 -26.25 25.48
CA ALA A 300 -20.86 -25.57 24.23
C ALA A 300 -21.03 -24.05 24.33
N ALA A 301 -22.00 -23.57 25.10
CA ALA A 301 -22.25 -22.15 25.32
C ALA A 301 -21.07 -21.47 26.03
N LEU A 302 -20.56 -22.10 27.09
CA LEU A 302 -19.42 -21.58 27.85
C LEU A 302 -18.13 -21.63 27.04
N VAL A 303 -17.93 -22.69 26.24
CA VAL A 303 -16.79 -22.78 25.32
C VAL A 303 -16.86 -21.68 24.25
N LEU A 304 -18.03 -21.43 23.67
CA LEU A 304 -18.21 -20.38 22.67
C LEU A 304 -17.95 -18.99 23.26
N ALA A 305 -18.51 -18.69 24.44
CA ALA A 305 -18.28 -17.44 25.16
C ALA A 305 -16.79 -17.23 25.49
N GLN A 306 -16.07 -18.29 25.90
CA GLN A 306 -14.63 -18.20 26.15
C GLN A 306 -13.81 -17.91 24.89
N ILE A 307 -14.21 -18.47 23.73
CA ILE A 307 -13.53 -18.17 22.45
C ILE A 307 -13.76 -16.70 22.07
N GLU A 308 -14.97 -16.19 22.22
CA GLU A 308 -15.35 -14.80 21.93
C GLU A 308 -14.59 -13.79 22.79
N ASP A 309 -14.70 -13.91 24.11
CA ASP A 309 -14.22 -12.89 25.06
C ASP A 309 -12.70 -12.75 25.09
N ARG A 310 -11.95 -13.78 24.67
CA ARG A 310 -10.53 -13.93 25.05
C ARG A 310 -9.55 -14.08 23.89
N SER A 311 -10.00 -14.61 22.75
CA SER A 311 -9.09 -14.91 21.63
C SER A 311 -9.07 -13.80 20.57
N GLY A 312 -10.17 -13.04 20.44
CA GLY A 312 -10.39 -12.15 19.30
C GLY A 312 -10.40 -12.87 17.95
N ILE A 313 -10.47 -14.22 17.92
CA ILE A 313 -10.52 -15.03 16.70
C ILE A 313 -11.95 -15.06 16.17
N LEU A 314 -12.94 -15.30 17.05
CA LEU A 314 -14.36 -15.10 16.77
C LEU A 314 -14.82 -13.83 17.48
N VAL A 315 -15.61 -13.03 16.77
CA VAL A 315 -16.18 -11.78 17.29
C VAL A 315 -17.67 -11.74 17.02
N THR A 316 -18.42 -11.20 17.97
CA THR A 316 -19.87 -10.99 17.83
C THR A 316 -20.14 -9.66 17.15
N ARG A 317 -21.03 -9.69 16.17
CA ARG A 317 -21.62 -8.51 15.52
C ARG A 317 -23.02 -8.23 16.06
N ALA A 318 -23.65 -7.18 15.57
CA ALA A 318 -25.03 -6.87 15.92
C ALA A 318 -25.95 -8.10 15.75
N LEU A 319 -26.89 -8.28 16.70
CA LEU A 319 -27.85 -9.40 16.75
C LEU A 319 -27.27 -10.77 17.12
N ASP A 320 -26.23 -10.84 17.96
CA ASP A 320 -25.68 -12.09 18.50
C ASP A 320 -25.23 -13.09 17.41
N ARG A 321 -24.61 -12.56 16.35
CA ARG A 321 -24.03 -13.36 15.26
C ARG A 321 -22.51 -13.32 15.29
N TYR A 322 -21.91 -14.49 15.15
CA TYR A 322 -20.49 -14.71 15.24
C TYR A 322 -19.82 -14.68 13.88
N VAL A 323 -18.63 -14.08 13.80
CA VAL A 323 -17.79 -14.02 12.60
C VAL A 323 -16.33 -14.24 12.97
N PHE A 324 -15.52 -14.78 12.04
CA PHE A 324 -14.07 -14.77 12.22
C PHE A 324 -13.52 -13.35 12.06
N ALA A 325 -12.79 -12.85 13.05
CA ALA A 325 -12.15 -11.54 13.00
C ALA A 325 -11.18 -11.41 11.81
N HIS A 326 -10.55 -12.54 11.43
CA HIS A 326 -9.67 -12.62 10.27
C HIS A 326 -10.03 -13.82 9.39
N ARG A 327 -10.55 -13.53 8.19
CA ARG A 327 -10.90 -14.54 7.16
C ARG A 327 -9.72 -15.47 6.84
N THR A 328 -8.49 -14.97 6.89
CA THR A 328 -7.31 -15.79 6.61
C THR A 328 -7.04 -16.87 7.66
N LEU A 329 -7.39 -16.64 8.93
CA LEU A 329 -7.33 -17.68 9.96
C LEU A 329 -8.41 -18.75 9.73
N GLN A 330 -9.60 -18.34 9.30
CA GLN A 330 -10.66 -19.27 8.88
C GLN A 330 -10.19 -20.14 7.69
N GLU A 331 -9.59 -19.53 6.67
CA GLU A 331 -9.05 -20.22 5.50
C GLU A 331 -7.92 -21.21 5.90
N TYR A 332 -7.01 -20.80 6.79
CA TYR A 332 -5.98 -21.67 7.35
C TYR A 332 -6.56 -22.87 8.11
N LEU A 333 -7.46 -22.62 9.06
CA LEU A 333 -8.10 -23.69 9.84
C LEU A 333 -8.85 -24.66 8.91
N THR A 334 -9.53 -24.15 7.88
CA THR A 334 -10.19 -24.99 6.87
C THR A 334 -9.18 -25.85 6.10
N ALA A 335 -8.06 -25.28 5.67
CA ALA A 335 -7.00 -26.02 5.00
C ALA A 335 -6.41 -27.12 5.89
N THR A 336 -6.20 -26.87 7.19
CA THR A 336 -5.71 -27.91 8.13
C THR A 336 -6.66 -29.10 8.26
N VAL A 337 -7.99 -28.86 8.22
CA VAL A 337 -9.02 -29.90 8.27
C VAL A 337 -8.98 -30.82 7.04
N LEU A 338 -8.60 -30.27 5.89
CA LEU A 338 -8.50 -31.00 4.62
C LEU A 338 -7.16 -31.73 4.52
N ALA A 339 -6.05 -31.07 4.86
CA ALA A 339 -4.72 -31.67 4.86
C ALA A 339 -4.62 -32.87 5.81
N GLY A 340 -5.34 -32.85 6.94
CA GLY A 340 -5.38 -33.94 7.91
C GLY A 340 -6.22 -35.16 7.50
N SER A 341 -6.85 -35.18 6.32
CA SER A 341 -7.74 -36.29 5.92
C SER A 341 -7.71 -36.51 4.40
N PRO A 342 -6.91 -37.47 3.89
CA PRO A 342 -6.76 -37.72 2.45
C PRO A 342 -8.09 -37.98 1.72
N GLU A 343 -9.08 -38.57 2.40
CA GLU A 343 -10.42 -38.81 1.85
C GLU A 343 -11.16 -37.52 1.45
N ARG A 344 -10.81 -36.38 2.04
CA ARG A 344 -11.39 -35.06 1.75
C ARG A 344 -10.74 -34.35 0.57
N PHE A 345 -9.73 -34.94 -0.04
CA PHE A 345 -9.09 -34.36 -1.23
C PHE A 345 -10.10 -34.21 -2.39
N SER A 346 -10.98 -35.19 -2.58
CA SER A 346 -12.01 -35.12 -3.63
C SER A 346 -13.01 -33.98 -3.42
N SER A 347 -13.38 -33.68 -2.17
CA SER A 347 -14.24 -32.53 -1.88
C SER A 347 -13.54 -31.20 -2.11
N LEU A 348 -12.23 -31.11 -1.85
CA LEU A 348 -11.44 -29.91 -2.17
C LEU A 348 -11.40 -29.64 -3.68
N LEU A 349 -11.24 -30.70 -4.50
CA LEU A 349 -11.23 -30.57 -5.96
C LEU A 349 -12.58 -30.12 -6.56
N ALA A 350 -13.69 -30.29 -5.84
CA ALA A 350 -15.00 -29.81 -6.30
C ALA A 350 -15.07 -28.28 -6.38
N HIS A 351 -14.19 -27.59 -5.67
CA HIS A 351 -14.14 -26.13 -5.56
C HIS A 351 -13.05 -25.48 -6.42
N LEU A 352 -12.51 -26.20 -7.40
CA LEU A 352 -11.51 -25.63 -8.31
C LEU A 352 -12.11 -24.50 -9.15
N GLY A 353 -11.57 -23.30 -8.96
CA GLY A 353 -12.04 -22.08 -9.63
C GLY A 353 -13.04 -21.26 -8.82
N ASP A 354 -13.46 -21.75 -7.64
CA ASP A 354 -14.26 -20.97 -6.71
C ASP A 354 -13.35 -19.99 -5.96
N GLU A 355 -13.64 -18.68 -6.09
CA GLU A 355 -12.86 -17.63 -5.43
C GLU A 355 -12.69 -17.85 -3.92
N PRO A 356 -13.75 -18.19 -3.16
CA PRO A 356 -13.62 -18.33 -1.72
C PRO A 356 -12.61 -19.39 -1.30
N TRP A 357 -12.47 -20.46 -2.10
CA TRP A 357 -11.61 -21.61 -1.83
C TRP A 357 -10.16 -21.42 -2.29
N ARG A 358 -9.87 -20.35 -3.05
CA ARG A 358 -8.54 -20.11 -3.61
C ARG A 358 -7.45 -20.14 -2.55
N GLU A 359 -7.66 -19.45 -1.43
CA GLU A 359 -6.66 -19.37 -0.36
C GLU A 359 -6.53 -20.70 0.39
N VAL A 360 -7.62 -21.44 0.57
CA VAL A 360 -7.60 -22.78 1.17
C VAL A 360 -6.77 -23.75 0.32
N LEU A 361 -6.86 -23.67 -1.01
CA LEU A 361 -6.07 -24.49 -1.95
C LEU A 361 -4.57 -24.17 -1.86
N LEU A 362 -4.21 -22.88 -1.75
CA LEU A 362 -2.81 -22.45 -1.59
C LEU A 362 -2.22 -22.92 -0.25
N LEU A 363 -2.97 -22.73 0.84
CA LEU A 363 -2.55 -23.17 2.17
C LEU A 363 -2.43 -24.69 2.25
N TYR A 364 -3.37 -25.42 1.64
CA TYR A 364 -3.28 -26.88 1.54
C TYR A 364 -2.00 -27.30 0.82
N ALA A 365 -1.65 -26.67 -0.30
CA ALA A 365 -0.44 -26.99 -1.05
C ALA A 365 0.84 -26.82 -0.19
N GLY A 366 0.91 -25.78 0.64
CA GLY A 366 2.04 -25.57 1.56
C GLY A 366 2.00 -26.39 2.86
N MET A 367 0.93 -27.17 3.10
CA MET A 367 0.79 -28.04 4.27
C MET A 367 1.10 -29.51 3.99
N VAL A 368 0.96 -29.96 2.75
CA VAL A 368 1.18 -31.34 2.35
C VAL A 368 2.64 -31.56 1.94
N ASP A 369 3.14 -32.78 2.08
CA ASP A 369 4.50 -33.12 1.67
C ASP A 369 4.72 -33.02 0.15
N ASN A 370 3.65 -33.16 -0.64
CA ASN A 370 3.69 -33.08 -2.10
C ASN A 370 2.32 -32.65 -2.67
N ALA A 371 2.26 -31.47 -3.26
CA ALA A 371 1.08 -30.87 -3.88
C ALA A 371 0.88 -31.26 -5.37
N ALA A 372 1.69 -32.16 -5.93
CA ALA A 372 1.65 -32.50 -7.35
C ALA A 372 0.28 -32.99 -7.81
N GLU A 373 -0.43 -33.78 -6.99
CA GLU A 373 -1.78 -34.25 -7.33
C GLU A 373 -2.78 -33.09 -7.44
N LEU A 374 -2.70 -32.12 -6.53
CA LEU A 374 -3.51 -30.91 -6.56
C LEU A 374 -3.20 -30.07 -7.80
N ILE A 375 -1.92 -29.82 -8.09
CA ILE A 375 -1.48 -29.04 -9.25
C ILE A 375 -1.95 -29.71 -10.54
N GLN A 376 -1.80 -31.03 -10.68
CA GLN A 376 -2.30 -31.76 -11.84
C GLN A 376 -3.81 -31.64 -12.00
N ALA A 377 -4.58 -31.69 -10.91
CA ALA A 377 -6.02 -31.51 -10.95
C ALA A 377 -6.39 -30.09 -11.42
N ILE A 378 -5.68 -29.05 -10.94
CA ILE A 378 -5.86 -27.67 -11.38
C ILE A 378 -5.54 -27.52 -12.88
N LEU A 379 -4.42 -28.09 -13.36
CA LEU A 379 -4.05 -28.04 -14.78
C LEU A 379 -5.10 -28.71 -15.67
N ARG A 380 -5.61 -29.89 -15.28
CA ARG A 380 -6.70 -30.58 -15.99
C ARG A 380 -8.02 -29.80 -15.96
N ALA A 381 -8.27 -29.03 -14.91
CA ALA A 381 -9.43 -28.14 -14.85
C ALA A 381 -9.24 -26.95 -15.79
N ALA A 382 -8.04 -26.36 -15.84
CA ALA A 382 -7.70 -25.27 -16.75
C ALA A 382 -7.88 -25.68 -18.23
N ASP A 383 -7.50 -26.91 -18.58
CA ASP A 383 -7.67 -27.47 -19.95
C ASP A 383 -9.14 -27.53 -20.42
N LYS A 384 -10.10 -27.52 -19.48
CA LYS A 384 -11.53 -27.54 -19.76
C LYS A 384 -12.15 -26.15 -19.83
N LYS A 385 -11.38 -25.11 -19.56
CA LYS A 385 -11.81 -23.71 -19.50
C LYS A 385 -11.15 -22.90 -20.60
N THR A 386 -11.64 -21.68 -20.83
CA THR A 386 -11.08 -20.74 -21.80
C THR A 386 -11.06 -19.34 -21.19
N GLY A 387 -10.27 -18.44 -21.79
CA GLY A 387 -10.19 -17.03 -21.35
C GLY A 387 -9.73 -16.87 -19.91
N GLU A 388 -10.37 -15.94 -19.19
CA GLU A 388 -10.02 -15.55 -17.82
C GLU A 388 -10.09 -16.73 -16.82
N GLU A 389 -11.08 -17.62 -16.94
CA GLU A 389 -11.20 -18.78 -16.02
C GLU A 389 -10.00 -19.72 -16.14
N ALA A 390 -9.51 -19.97 -17.36
CA ALA A 390 -8.32 -20.80 -17.59
C ALA A 390 -7.06 -20.12 -17.03
N ILE A 391 -6.90 -18.82 -17.26
CA ILE A 391 -5.77 -18.03 -16.74
C ILE A 391 -5.76 -18.04 -15.21
N SER A 392 -6.91 -17.84 -14.56
CA SER A 392 -7.04 -17.85 -13.10
C SER A 392 -6.60 -19.19 -12.48
N LEU A 393 -6.94 -20.31 -13.13
CA LEU A 393 -6.52 -21.65 -12.71
C LEU A 393 -5.02 -21.89 -12.95
N LEU A 394 -4.46 -21.44 -14.09
CA LEU A 394 -3.02 -21.55 -14.34
C LEU A 394 -2.19 -20.71 -13.34
N VAL A 395 -2.65 -19.50 -13.04
CA VAL A 395 -2.07 -18.65 -11.99
C VAL A 395 -2.15 -19.35 -10.63
N LEU A 396 -3.28 -20.00 -10.30
CA LEU A 396 -3.41 -20.79 -9.07
C LEU A 396 -2.40 -21.95 -9.02
N ALA A 397 -2.25 -22.72 -10.11
CA ALA A 397 -1.26 -23.79 -10.20
C ALA A 397 0.17 -23.28 -9.98
N GLY A 398 0.52 -22.15 -10.59
CA GLY A 398 1.82 -21.49 -10.39
C GLY A 398 2.04 -21.01 -8.97
N GLN A 399 1.01 -20.53 -8.29
CA GLN A 399 1.09 -20.14 -6.88
C GLN A 399 1.21 -21.35 -5.95
N CYS A 400 0.48 -22.46 -6.21
CA CYS A 400 0.67 -23.71 -5.47
C CYS A 400 2.12 -24.24 -5.60
N LEU A 401 2.72 -24.11 -6.79
CA LEU A 401 4.12 -24.46 -7.02
C LEU A 401 5.10 -23.61 -6.19
N VAL A 402 4.75 -22.36 -5.86
CA VAL A 402 5.56 -21.48 -5.00
C VAL A 402 5.41 -21.85 -3.52
N GLU A 403 4.24 -22.33 -3.10
CA GLU A 403 3.98 -22.71 -1.70
C GLU A 403 4.64 -24.05 -1.32
N ASP A 404 4.82 -24.98 -2.28
CA ASP A 404 5.42 -26.30 -2.02
C ASP A 404 6.94 -26.31 -2.31
N LEU A 405 7.73 -26.50 -1.26
CA LEU A 405 9.20 -26.51 -1.30
C LEU A 405 9.81 -27.85 -1.77
N HIS A 406 8.99 -28.86 -2.04
CA HIS A 406 9.41 -30.25 -2.26
C HIS A 406 9.03 -30.80 -3.65
N LEU A 407 8.43 -29.99 -4.52
CA LEU A 407 8.03 -30.41 -5.86
C LEU A 407 9.21 -30.76 -6.77
N ASP A 408 8.95 -31.68 -7.70
CA ASP A 408 9.92 -32.11 -8.70
C ASP A 408 10.06 -31.11 -9.86
N GLU A 409 11.21 -31.20 -10.54
CA GLU A 409 11.56 -30.33 -11.67
C GLU A 409 10.62 -30.52 -12.88
N ALA A 410 9.99 -31.70 -12.99
CA ALA A 410 9.08 -32.01 -14.10
C ALA A 410 7.77 -31.22 -13.98
N MET A 411 7.16 -31.20 -12.80
CA MET A 411 5.95 -30.42 -12.51
C MET A 411 6.20 -28.93 -12.71
N ARG A 412 7.35 -28.45 -12.20
CA ARG A 412 7.80 -27.07 -12.39
C ARG A 412 7.85 -26.71 -13.88
N THR A 413 8.52 -27.52 -14.69
CA THR A 413 8.68 -27.28 -16.13
C THR A 413 7.32 -27.21 -16.85
N GLU A 414 6.39 -28.11 -16.52
CA GLU A 414 5.05 -28.09 -17.11
C GLU A 414 4.26 -26.82 -16.77
N VAL A 415 4.24 -26.44 -15.48
CA VAL A 415 3.52 -25.23 -15.02
C VAL A 415 4.09 -23.97 -15.65
N VAL A 416 5.42 -23.81 -15.66
CA VAL A 416 6.09 -22.65 -16.29
C VAL A 416 5.77 -22.57 -17.78
N SER A 417 5.80 -23.70 -18.50
CA SER A 417 5.48 -23.74 -19.93
C SER A 417 4.03 -23.33 -20.22
N ARG A 418 3.07 -23.79 -19.40
CA ARG A 418 1.65 -23.42 -19.56
C ARG A 418 1.39 -21.95 -19.21
N LEU A 419 2.05 -21.41 -18.18
CA LEU A 419 1.99 -20.00 -17.84
C LEU A 419 2.56 -19.10 -18.95
N GLU A 420 3.68 -19.50 -19.55
CA GLU A 420 4.26 -18.80 -20.70
C GLU A 420 3.28 -18.78 -21.89
N ALA A 421 2.72 -19.93 -22.25
CA ALA A 421 1.75 -20.03 -23.34
C ALA A 421 0.49 -19.17 -23.08
N ALA A 422 0.00 -19.14 -21.83
CA ALA A 422 -1.10 -18.28 -21.44
C ALA A 422 -0.74 -16.80 -21.52
N PHE A 423 0.49 -16.43 -21.14
CA PHE A 423 0.98 -15.04 -21.23
C PHE A 423 1.02 -14.59 -22.69
N ASP A 424 1.50 -15.46 -23.58
CA ASP A 424 1.55 -15.23 -25.02
C ASP A 424 0.15 -15.03 -25.62
N ALA A 425 -0.84 -15.82 -25.16
CA ALA A 425 -2.22 -15.72 -25.61
C ALA A 425 -3.03 -14.55 -25.01
N ALA A 426 -2.64 -14.00 -23.86
CA ALA A 426 -3.47 -13.04 -23.10
C ALA A 426 -3.38 -11.58 -23.57
N ASP A 427 -4.42 -10.98 -24.13
CA ASP A 427 -4.34 -9.59 -24.64
C ASP A 427 -4.54 -8.50 -23.56
N GLU A 428 -5.10 -8.88 -22.42
CA GLU A 428 -5.44 -7.95 -21.35
C GLU A 428 -4.27 -7.64 -20.42
N ALA A 429 -4.11 -6.37 -20.08
CA ALA A 429 -3.05 -5.90 -19.19
C ALA A 429 -3.09 -6.56 -17.80
N LEU A 430 -4.29 -6.83 -17.27
CA LEU A 430 -4.47 -7.49 -15.97
C LEU A 430 -4.01 -8.96 -16.01
N ALA A 431 -4.38 -9.69 -17.05
CA ALA A 431 -3.96 -11.07 -17.23
C ALA A 431 -2.44 -11.19 -17.39
N LEU A 432 -1.83 -10.33 -18.22
CA LEU A 432 -0.38 -10.23 -18.37
C LEU A 432 0.31 -9.93 -17.04
N GLU A 433 -0.27 -9.04 -16.24
CA GLU A 433 0.24 -8.71 -14.93
C GLU A 433 0.19 -9.88 -13.95
N GLN A 434 -0.91 -10.64 -13.90
CA GLN A 434 -1.06 -11.80 -13.03
C GLN A 434 -0.11 -12.95 -13.42
N LEU A 435 -0.07 -13.27 -14.71
CA LEU A 435 0.78 -14.32 -15.26
C LEU A 435 2.27 -13.99 -15.08
N GLY A 436 2.66 -12.75 -15.41
CA GLY A 436 4.04 -12.29 -15.26
C GLY A 436 4.49 -12.30 -13.80
N ARG A 437 3.65 -11.84 -12.86
CA ARG A 437 3.96 -11.92 -11.42
C ARG A 437 4.17 -13.35 -10.95
N THR A 438 3.30 -14.26 -11.40
CA THR A 438 3.37 -15.68 -11.00
C THR A 438 4.63 -16.34 -11.55
N LEU A 439 4.93 -16.14 -12.83
CA LEU A 439 6.18 -16.60 -13.45
C LEU A 439 7.39 -16.08 -12.69
N ALA A 440 7.44 -14.78 -12.42
CA ALA A 440 8.57 -14.20 -11.73
C ALA A 440 8.71 -14.72 -10.29
N ALA A 441 7.60 -14.97 -9.58
CA ALA A 441 7.62 -15.54 -8.22
C ALA A 441 8.15 -16.98 -8.19
N ILE A 442 7.86 -17.77 -9.24
CA ILE A 442 8.46 -19.11 -9.43
C ILE A 442 10.00 -19.00 -9.58
N GLY A 443 10.49 -17.88 -10.13
CA GLY A 443 11.92 -17.57 -10.28
C GLY A 443 12.67 -18.58 -11.15
N GLY A 444 14.01 -18.59 -11.13
CA GLY A 444 14.82 -19.64 -11.79
C GLY A 444 15.30 -19.30 -13.21
N GLN A 445 16.25 -20.10 -13.70
CA GLN A 445 16.91 -19.88 -15.01
C GLN A 445 15.95 -20.13 -16.19
N ASP A 446 15.08 -21.13 -16.05
CA ASP A 446 13.99 -21.44 -16.98
C ASP A 446 13.04 -20.25 -17.15
N VAL A 447 12.59 -19.65 -16.05
CA VAL A 447 11.76 -18.45 -16.04
C VAL A 447 12.52 -17.23 -16.58
N ALA A 448 13.80 -17.06 -16.26
CA ALA A 448 14.60 -15.97 -16.85
C ALA A 448 14.67 -16.08 -18.38
N SER A 449 14.75 -17.30 -18.92
CA SER A 449 14.68 -17.56 -20.36
C SER A 449 13.32 -17.17 -20.95
N VAL A 450 12.21 -17.48 -20.25
CA VAL A 450 10.85 -17.05 -20.62
C VAL A 450 10.79 -15.53 -20.72
N PHE A 451 11.22 -14.81 -19.69
CA PHE A 451 11.22 -13.34 -19.71
C PHE A 451 12.08 -12.75 -20.82
N GLY A 452 13.20 -13.40 -21.18
CA GLY A 452 13.98 -13.02 -22.35
C GLY A 452 13.17 -13.03 -23.63
N ARG A 453 12.40 -14.10 -23.88
CA ARG A 453 11.49 -14.19 -25.03
C ARG A 453 10.38 -13.14 -24.96
N LEU A 454 9.73 -12.99 -23.81
CA LEU A 454 8.61 -12.06 -23.61
C LEU A 454 9.02 -10.59 -23.76
N LEU A 455 10.22 -10.22 -23.28
CA LEU A 455 10.75 -8.86 -23.45
C LEU A 455 11.10 -8.56 -24.91
N THR A 456 11.37 -9.57 -25.73
CA THR A 456 11.61 -9.43 -27.19
C THR A 456 10.36 -9.70 -28.03
N HIS A 457 9.20 -9.90 -27.41
CA HIS A 457 7.98 -10.29 -28.10
C HIS A 457 7.51 -9.19 -29.08
N PRO A 458 7.01 -9.50 -30.29
CA PRO A 458 6.65 -8.49 -31.30
C PRO A 458 5.53 -7.51 -30.86
N VAL A 459 4.71 -7.89 -29.87
CA VAL A 459 3.63 -7.06 -29.33
C VAL A 459 4.10 -6.29 -28.08
N ALA A 460 4.01 -4.96 -28.13
CA ALA A 460 4.44 -4.04 -27.08
C ALA A 460 3.78 -4.31 -25.71
N ALA A 461 2.49 -4.62 -25.68
CA ALA A 461 1.77 -4.93 -24.44
C ALA A 461 2.41 -6.09 -23.66
N LYS A 462 2.92 -7.11 -24.36
CA LYS A 462 3.61 -8.26 -23.76
C LYS A 462 4.96 -7.85 -23.17
N GLN A 463 5.71 -7.02 -23.89
CA GLN A 463 6.98 -6.48 -23.39
C GLN A 463 6.77 -5.63 -22.14
N ILE A 464 5.75 -4.77 -22.13
CA ILE A 464 5.38 -3.93 -20.97
C ILE A 464 4.97 -4.81 -19.79
N GLY A 465 4.11 -5.81 -20.00
CA GLY A 465 3.70 -6.76 -18.97
C GLY A 465 4.89 -7.50 -18.35
N ALA A 466 5.81 -7.97 -19.19
CA ALA A 466 7.04 -8.64 -18.78
C ALA A 466 7.96 -7.71 -17.96
N ALA A 467 8.23 -6.49 -18.44
CA ALA A 467 9.07 -5.53 -17.73
C ALA A 467 8.46 -5.14 -16.36
N ARG A 468 7.16 -4.90 -16.29
CA ARG A 468 6.45 -4.59 -15.04
C ARG A 468 6.50 -5.75 -14.04
N ALA A 469 6.36 -6.99 -14.51
CA ALA A 469 6.46 -8.16 -13.65
C ALA A 469 7.86 -8.27 -13.03
N LEU A 470 8.90 -8.09 -13.85
CA LEU A 470 10.29 -8.15 -13.43
C LEU A 470 10.66 -7.05 -12.43
N GLY A 471 10.27 -5.80 -12.68
CA GLY A 471 10.53 -4.68 -11.77
C GLY A 471 10.03 -4.97 -10.36
N ARG A 472 8.80 -5.47 -10.25
CA ARG A 472 8.14 -5.70 -8.95
C ARG A 472 8.78 -6.78 -8.09
N ILE A 473 9.47 -7.74 -8.70
CA ILE A 473 10.15 -8.82 -7.97
C ILE A 473 11.49 -8.33 -7.42
N GLY A 474 12.06 -7.29 -8.05
CA GLY A 474 13.20 -6.57 -7.51
C GLY A 474 14.39 -7.49 -7.22
N ALA A 475 14.90 -7.38 -6.00
CA ALA A 475 16.12 -8.06 -5.57
C ALA A 475 16.02 -9.59 -5.39
N ARG A 476 14.92 -10.26 -5.76
CA ARG A 476 14.71 -11.69 -5.44
C ARG A 476 14.70 -12.62 -6.65
N LEU A 477 14.79 -12.07 -7.87
CA LEU A 477 14.91 -12.88 -9.07
C LEU A 477 16.24 -13.66 -9.07
N LYS A 478 16.18 -14.99 -9.00
CA LYS A 478 17.32 -15.87 -9.25
C LYS A 478 17.70 -15.71 -10.74
N ALA A 479 18.80 -15.00 -11.05
CA ALA A 479 19.30 -14.58 -12.38
C ALA A 479 19.05 -13.10 -12.81
N LYS A 480 19.18 -12.15 -11.88
CA LYS A 480 19.04 -10.70 -12.17
C LYS A 480 19.91 -10.22 -13.33
N ASP A 481 21.15 -10.67 -13.43
CA ASP A 481 22.11 -10.13 -14.41
C ASP A 481 21.61 -10.33 -15.85
N ALA A 482 21.11 -11.52 -16.16
CA ALA A 482 20.58 -11.85 -17.48
C ALA A 482 19.35 -11.01 -17.83
N VAL A 483 18.46 -10.79 -16.84
CA VAL A 483 17.25 -10.00 -17.02
C VAL A 483 17.54 -8.51 -17.13
N ALA A 484 18.47 -8.00 -16.32
CA ALA A 484 18.89 -6.60 -16.37
C ALA A 484 19.44 -6.25 -17.75
N GLU A 485 20.23 -7.14 -18.37
CA GLU A 485 20.71 -6.94 -19.74
C GLU A 485 19.58 -6.82 -20.76
N LEU A 486 18.55 -7.66 -20.65
CA LEU A 486 17.39 -7.61 -21.53
C LEU A 486 16.61 -6.29 -21.35
N LEU A 487 16.48 -5.80 -20.12
CA LEU A 487 15.86 -4.50 -19.85
C LEU A 487 16.71 -3.34 -20.40
N ILE A 488 18.03 -3.38 -20.27
CA ILE A 488 18.94 -2.39 -20.86
C ILE A 488 18.76 -2.36 -22.39
N GLN A 489 18.65 -3.52 -23.04
CA GLN A 489 18.36 -3.58 -24.48
C GLN A 489 17.00 -2.96 -24.85
N ARG A 490 16.01 -3.01 -23.95
CA ARG A 490 14.71 -2.35 -24.17
C ARG A 490 14.76 -0.84 -23.99
N LEU A 491 15.78 -0.27 -23.37
CA LEU A 491 15.94 1.19 -23.33
C LEU A 491 16.24 1.81 -24.70
N ALA A 492 16.78 1.01 -25.63
CA ALA A 492 17.11 1.44 -27.00
C ALA A 492 15.94 1.39 -27.98
N THR A 493 14.75 0.95 -27.56
CA THR A 493 13.55 0.91 -28.41
C THR A 493 12.98 2.31 -28.66
N ASP A 494 12.33 2.50 -29.81
CA ASP A 494 11.56 3.73 -30.13
C ASP A 494 10.14 3.72 -29.54
N ASP A 495 9.68 2.57 -29.01
CA ASP A 495 8.40 2.45 -28.32
C ASP A 495 8.49 3.02 -26.89
N ALA A 496 8.02 4.26 -26.71
CA ALA A 496 8.14 4.97 -25.44
C ALA A 496 7.46 4.26 -24.26
N PRO A 497 6.25 3.69 -24.37
CA PRO A 497 5.65 2.85 -23.32
C PRO A 497 6.52 1.66 -22.88
N VAL A 498 7.12 0.92 -23.83
CA VAL A 498 8.06 -0.18 -23.51
C VAL A 498 9.29 0.36 -22.80
N CYS A 499 9.87 1.44 -23.34
CA CYS A 499 11.07 2.07 -22.77
C CYS A 499 10.82 2.54 -21.34
N LYS A 500 9.68 3.19 -21.09
CA LYS A 500 9.24 3.64 -19.77
C LYS A 500 9.11 2.47 -18.79
N ALA A 501 8.48 1.37 -19.22
CA ALA A 501 8.37 0.17 -18.38
C ALA A 501 9.73 -0.43 -18.03
N ALA A 502 10.68 -0.44 -18.98
CA ALA A 502 12.05 -0.91 -18.74
C ALA A 502 12.84 0.00 -17.79
N CYS A 503 12.70 1.34 -17.91
CA CYS A 503 13.32 2.30 -16.98
C CYS A 503 12.88 2.04 -15.54
N LEU A 504 11.56 1.94 -15.32
CA LEU A 504 11.00 1.68 -13.99
C LEU A 504 11.39 0.30 -13.47
N ALA A 505 11.43 -0.72 -14.33
CA ALA A 505 11.86 -2.05 -13.93
C ALA A 505 13.32 -2.08 -13.46
N LEU A 506 14.22 -1.36 -14.14
CA LEU A 506 15.62 -1.25 -13.70
C LEU A 506 15.76 -0.51 -12.36
N ALA A 507 14.94 0.53 -12.14
CA ALA A 507 14.88 1.24 -10.87
C ALA A 507 14.44 0.31 -9.74
N ASP A 508 13.34 -0.42 -9.93
CA ASP A 508 12.79 -1.35 -8.94
C ASP A 508 13.75 -2.54 -8.67
N LEU A 509 14.52 -2.98 -9.68
CA LEU A 509 15.59 -3.98 -9.51
C LEU A 509 16.80 -3.45 -8.73
N GLY A 510 16.93 -2.12 -8.57
CA GLY A 510 18.10 -1.50 -7.94
C GLY A 510 19.40 -1.71 -8.73
N TRP A 511 19.31 -1.89 -10.05
CA TRP A 511 20.45 -2.28 -10.89
C TRP A 511 21.37 -1.10 -11.25
N ARG A 512 22.54 -1.00 -10.59
CA ARG A 512 23.46 0.15 -10.68
C ARG A 512 24.62 0.00 -11.66
N ASP A 513 24.52 -0.92 -12.62
CA ASP A 513 25.60 -1.12 -13.61
C ASP A 513 25.84 0.12 -14.48
N ALA A 514 27.10 0.37 -14.84
CA ALA A 514 27.49 1.53 -15.63
C ALA A 514 26.80 1.59 -17.01
N ARG A 515 26.53 0.44 -17.64
CA ARG A 515 25.83 0.39 -18.93
C ARG A 515 24.36 0.74 -18.78
N ALA A 516 23.72 0.32 -17.68
CA ALA A 516 22.35 0.71 -17.38
C ALA A 516 22.24 2.22 -17.16
N ILE A 517 23.16 2.80 -16.37
CA ILE A 517 23.20 4.26 -16.14
C ILE A 517 23.40 5.02 -17.46
N ALA A 518 24.34 4.60 -18.31
CA ALA A 518 24.57 5.22 -19.60
C ALA A 518 23.35 5.11 -20.54
N ALA A 519 22.67 3.96 -20.55
CA ALA A 519 21.47 3.76 -21.36
C ALA A 519 20.31 4.64 -20.87
N LEU A 520 20.09 4.74 -19.54
CA LEU A 520 19.08 5.62 -18.96
C LEU A 520 19.36 7.10 -19.25
N GLU A 521 20.64 7.51 -19.23
CA GLU A 521 21.05 8.85 -19.66
C GLU A 521 20.67 9.14 -21.11
N ALA A 522 20.94 8.18 -22.01
CA ALA A 522 20.55 8.30 -23.41
C ALA A 522 19.03 8.45 -23.57
N VAL A 523 18.22 7.67 -22.83
CA VAL A 523 16.74 7.81 -22.84
C VAL A 523 16.31 9.21 -22.40
N ARG A 524 16.87 9.71 -21.28
CA ARG A 524 16.57 11.05 -20.77
C ARG A 524 16.91 12.14 -21.79
N GLU A 525 18.02 11.99 -22.50
CA GLU A 525 18.48 12.94 -23.53
C GLU A 525 17.62 12.93 -24.80
N ARG A 526 17.09 11.78 -25.23
CA ARG A 526 16.18 11.68 -26.39
C ARG A 526 14.95 12.58 -26.24
N GLY A 527 14.45 12.70 -25.03
CA GLY A 527 13.36 13.62 -24.70
C GLY A 527 11.97 13.21 -25.13
N ASP A 528 11.78 11.91 -25.27
CA ASP A 528 10.47 11.29 -25.48
C ASP A 528 9.69 11.14 -24.15
N GLU A 529 8.53 10.47 -24.22
CA GLU A 529 7.63 10.25 -23.08
C GLU A 529 8.22 9.36 -21.96
N ALA A 530 9.37 8.70 -22.18
CA ALA A 530 10.04 7.89 -21.18
C ALA A 530 11.08 8.69 -20.36
N ARG A 531 11.31 9.96 -20.69
CA ARG A 531 12.30 10.83 -20.01
C ARG A 531 12.10 10.89 -18.49
N ASP A 532 10.86 11.02 -18.03
CA ASP A 532 10.54 11.13 -16.60
C ASP A 532 10.92 9.86 -15.84
N ALA A 533 10.59 8.69 -16.39
CA ALA A 533 10.91 7.40 -15.82
C ALA A 533 12.42 7.12 -15.87
N ALA A 534 13.11 7.51 -16.94
CA ALA A 534 14.56 7.40 -17.01
C ALA A 534 15.24 8.27 -15.96
N PHE A 535 14.75 9.50 -15.76
CA PHE A 535 15.28 10.39 -14.73
C PHE A 535 15.02 9.85 -13.32
N TRP A 536 13.78 9.41 -13.02
CA TRP A 536 13.47 8.73 -11.77
C TRP A 536 14.39 7.54 -11.50
N ALA A 537 14.58 6.67 -12.50
CA ALA A 537 15.47 5.52 -12.39
C ALA A 537 16.91 5.92 -12.07
N LEU A 538 17.45 6.95 -12.74
CA LEU A 538 18.79 7.46 -12.44
C LEU A 538 18.91 7.94 -10.98
N LEU A 539 17.91 8.66 -10.46
CA LEU A 539 17.91 9.16 -9.09
C LEU A 539 17.91 8.02 -8.07
N VAL A 540 17.01 7.04 -8.24
CA VAL A 540 16.90 5.85 -7.38
C VAL A 540 18.16 4.99 -7.43
N LEU A 541 18.80 4.90 -8.59
CA LEU A 541 20.05 4.14 -8.80
C LEU A 541 21.31 4.90 -8.35
N GLY A 542 21.15 5.99 -7.57
CA GLY A 542 22.23 6.66 -6.88
C GLY A 542 22.86 7.83 -7.64
N GLN A 543 22.27 8.28 -8.74
CA GLN A 543 22.76 9.45 -9.51
C GLN A 543 22.21 10.79 -8.99
N ALA A 544 21.43 10.81 -7.90
CA ALA A 544 20.81 12.03 -7.39
C ALA A 544 21.79 13.18 -7.14
N ALA A 545 22.95 12.90 -6.54
CA ALA A 545 23.97 13.91 -6.27
C ALA A 545 24.52 14.56 -7.55
N ARG A 546 24.65 13.81 -8.64
CA ARG A 546 25.09 14.34 -9.96
C ARG A 546 24.12 15.37 -10.52
N TYR A 547 22.83 15.22 -10.22
CA TYR A 547 21.77 16.13 -10.66
C TYR A 547 21.41 17.19 -9.62
N GLY A 548 22.20 17.31 -8.53
CA GLY A 548 21.89 18.23 -7.44
C GLY A 548 20.56 17.92 -6.73
N MET A 549 20.06 16.70 -6.84
CA MET A 549 18.81 16.24 -6.24
C MET A 549 19.07 15.62 -4.86
N VAL A 550 18.10 15.80 -3.97
CA VAL A 550 18.11 15.25 -2.61
C VAL A 550 16.87 14.39 -2.43
N HIS A 551 17.05 13.18 -1.92
CA HIS A 551 15.96 12.29 -1.57
C HIS A 551 15.29 12.77 -0.27
N ILE A 552 13.98 12.99 -0.33
CA ILE A 552 13.13 13.22 0.84
C ILE A 552 12.30 11.95 1.06
N PRO A 553 12.50 11.23 2.18
CA PRO A 553 11.79 9.99 2.43
C PRO A 553 10.27 10.17 2.54
N ALA A 554 9.53 9.15 2.14
CA ALA A 554 8.10 9.03 2.42
C ALA A 554 7.88 9.15 3.93
N GLY A 555 6.85 9.88 4.34
CA GLY A 555 6.67 10.15 5.77
C GLY A 555 5.55 11.09 6.07
N GLU A 556 4.97 10.92 7.27
CA GLU A 556 4.20 11.98 7.89
C GLU A 556 5.11 13.15 8.28
N PHE A 557 4.58 14.36 8.19
CA PHE A 557 5.23 15.57 8.67
C PHE A 557 4.18 16.59 9.10
N ASP A 558 4.57 17.53 9.95
CA ASP A 558 3.71 18.65 10.33
C ASP A 558 3.92 19.80 9.34
N MET A 559 2.83 20.30 8.76
CA MET A 559 2.77 21.43 7.82
C MET A 559 2.00 22.60 8.44
N GLY A 560 2.36 23.83 8.08
CA GLY A 560 1.78 25.06 8.64
C GLY A 560 2.33 25.43 10.01
N ALA A 561 1.71 26.38 10.69
CA ALA A 561 2.18 26.94 11.95
C ALA A 561 1.13 26.85 13.06
N ASP A 562 1.59 26.76 14.31
CA ASP A 562 0.69 26.74 15.47
C ASP A 562 -0.20 28.00 15.46
N GLN A 563 -1.44 27.85 15.91
CA GLN A 563 -2.39 28.97 15.98
C GLN A 563 -1.80 30.17 16.74
N ASN A 564 -0.97 29.90 17.74
CA ASN A 564 -0.34 30.89 18.61
C ASN A 564 1.07 31.29 18.18
N ASP A 565 1.60 30.83 17.03
CA ASP A 565 2.92 31.26 16.57
C ASP A 565 2.86 32.76 16.19
N PRO A 566 3.62 33.63 16.90
CA PRO A 566 3.58 35.08 16.65
C PRO A 566 4.33 35.50 15.38
N TYR A 567 5.07 34.58 14.75
CA TYR A 567 5.83 34.83 13.54
C TYR A 567 5.11 34.38 12.26
N ALA A 568 4.02 33.61 12.39
CA ALA A 568 3.27 33.06 11.27
C ALA A 568 2.07 33.92 10.87
N GLY A 569 1.87 34.11 9.56
CA GLY A 569 0.66 34.69 8.99
C GLY A 569 -0.60 33.84 9.23
N GLU A 570 -1.77 34.41 8.95
CA GLU A 570 -3.05 33.67 9.01
C GLU A 570 -3.16 32.63 7.90
N ASP A 571 -2.49 32.87 6.77
CA ASP A 571 -2.39 31.97 5.62
C ASP A 571 -1.38 30.81 5.84
N GLU A 572 -0.57 30.87 6.89
CA GLU A 572 0.34 29.80 7.30
C GLU A 572 -0.28 28.87 8.36
N LYS A 573 -1.49 29.17 8.86
CA LYS A 573 -2.18 28.44 9.93
C LYS A 573 -3.36 27.65 9.38
N PRO A 574 -3.74 26.51 10.01
CA PRO A 574 -3.18 25.92 11.23
C PRO A 574 -2.06 24.90 10.95
N LEU A 575 -1.32 24.53 12.00
CA LEU A 575 -0.44 23.36 12.00
C LEU A 575 -1.27 22.09 11.85
N HIS A 576 -0.89 21.24 10.91
CA HIS A 576 -1.59 20.00 10.64
C HIS A 576 -0.66 18.91 10.12
N ARG A 577 -1.02 17.64 10.34
CA ARG A 577 -0.20 16.49 9.95
C ARG A 577 -0.59 15.96 8.58
N LEU A 578 0.40 15.82 7.71
CA LEU A 578 0.24 15.35 6.33
C LEU A 578 1.15 14.18 6.02
N TYR A 579 0.74 13.35 5.07
CA TYR A 579 1.57 12.31 4.48
C TYR A 579 2.06 12.75 3.09
N LEU A 580 3.36 12.54 2.82
CA LEU A 580 3.89 12.56 1.45
C LEU A 580 4.65 11.26 1.17
N ASP A 581 4.52 10.75 -0.05
CA ASP A 581 5.41 9.72 -0.61
C ASP A 581 6.86 10.21 -0.65
N ASP A 582 7.78 9.31 -0.99
CA ASP A 582 9.15 9.70 -1.23
C ASP A 582 9.27 10.48 -2.54
N TYR A 583 10.17 11.45 -2.55
CA TYR A 583 10.44 12.24 -3.75
C TYR A 583 11.86 12.76 -3.73
N TYR A 584 12.32 13.16 -4.91
CA TYR A 584 13.56 13.91 -5.04
C TYR A 584 13.23 15.37 -5.28
N ILE A 585 13.97 16.26 -4.62
CA ILE A 585 13.87 17.70 -4.82
C ILE A 585 15.26 18.29 -5.06
N ALA A 586 15.35 19.30 -5.93
CA ALA A 586 16.60 20.00 -6.16
C ALA A 586 17.09 20.64 -4.86
N ARG A 587 18.35 20.41 -4.50
CA ARG A 587 18.97 20.95 -3.28
C ARG A 587 18.98 22.48 -3.28
N HIS A 588 19.09 23.07 -4.46
CA HIS A 588 19.22 24.51 -4.63
C HIS A 588 18.38 25.01 -5.80
N PRO A 589 18.12 26.34 -5.88
CA PRO A 589 17.53 26.94 -7.07
C PRO A 589 18.34 26.65 -8.34
N VAL A 590 17.63 26.55 -9.47
CA VAL A 590 18.23 26.37 -10.79
C VAL A 590 19.15 27.55 -11.12
N THR A 591 20.38 27.26 -11.52
CA THR A 591 21.39 28.25 -11.91
C THR A 591 21.14 28.81 -13.32
N ASN A 592 21.72 29.98 -13.62
CA ASN A 592 21.69 30.52 -14.98
C ASN A 592 22.40 29.62 -15.99
N ALA A 593 23.46 28.91 -15.59
CA ALA A 593 24.15 27.96 -16.46
C ALA A 593 23.24 26.78 -16.85
N GLU A 594 22.54 26.18 -15.88
CA GLU A 594 21.60 25.09 -16.13
C GLU A 594 20.42 25.54 -17.00
N TYR A 595 19.83 26.70 -16.69
CA TYR A 595 18.72 27.23 -17.47
C TYR A 595 19.16 27.64 -18.90
N ALA A 596 20.37 28.19 -19.05
CA ALA A 596 20.94 28.51 -20.35
C ALA A 596 21.19 27.26 -21.18
N HIS A 597 21.63 26.16 -20.57
CA HIS A 597 21.79 24.88 -21.26
C HIS A 597 20.45 24.39 -21.83
N PHE A 598 19.37 24.44 -21.05
CA PHE A 598 18.01 24.14 -21.52
C PHE A 598 17.61 25.01 -22.73
N VAL A 599 17.79 26.33 -22.64
CA VAL A 599 17.42 27.27 -23.71
C VAL A 599 18.24 27.00 -24.98
N GLN A 600 19.54 26.74 -24.86
CA GLN A 600 20.42 26.46 -25.98
C GLN A 600 20.09 25.13 -26.66
N GLN A 601 19.82 24.08 -25.88
CA GLN A 601 19.54 22.76 -26.41
C GLN A 601 18.17 22.68 -27.09
N THR A 602 17.15 23.34 -26.53
CA THR A 602 15.77 23.24 -27.00
C THR A 602 15.36 24.35 -27.97
N GLY A 603 16.12 25.46 -28.01
CA GLY A 603 15.72 26.68 -28.70
C GLY A 603 14.52 27.38 -28.06
N TYR A 604 14.19 27.07 -26.80
CA TYR A 604 13.02 27.61 -26.11
C TYR A 604 13.06 29.14 -26.02
N LYS A 605 11.95 29.79 -26.39
CA LYS A 605 11.80 31.24 -26.29
C LYS A 605 11.27 31.61 -24.91
N VAL A 606 12.18 32.06 -24.05
CA VAL A 606 11.87 32.51 -22.69
C VAL A 606 10.90 33.69 -22.73
N ARG A 607 9.80 33.60 -21.99
CA ARG A 607 8.76 34.66 -21.94
C ARG A 607 9.07 35.72 -20.91
N GLY A 608 9.70 35.33 -19.81
CA GLY A 608 10.13 36.23 -18.75
C GLY A 608 11.32 37.11 -19.14
N SER A 609 11.71 37.98 -18.22
CA SER A 609 12.84 38.90 -18.33
C SER A 609 14.17 38.26 -17.88
N TRP A 610 14.31 36.93 -17.93
CA TRP A 610 15.52 36.20 -17.49
C TRP A 610 16.82 36.76 -18.07
N ALA A 611 16.80 37.18 -19.34
CA ALA A 611 17.95 37.79 -20.02
C ALA A 611 18.48 39.09 -19.36
N GLU A 612 17.67 39.77 -18.53
CA GLU A 612 18.12 40.97 -17.79
C GLU A 612 18.97 40.63 -16.56
N PHE A 613 18.89 39.38 -16.11
CA PHE A 613 19.53 38.86 -14.90
C PHE A 613 20.73 37.95 -15.20
N THR A 614 20.92 37.56 -16.46
CA THR A 614 22.08 36.79 -16.95
C THR A 614 23.23 37.71 -17.42
N GLY A 615 24.44 37.16 -17.54
CA GLY A 615 25.62 37.89 -18.01
C GLY A 615 26.93 37.34 -17.43
N SER A 616 28.05 37.95 -17.83
CA SER A 616 29.39 37.52 -17.39
C SER A 616 29.50 37.44 -15.86
N GLY A 617 29.95 36.30 -15.35
CA GLY A 617 30.14 36.04 -13.92
C GLY A 617 28.86 35.74 -13.13
N ARG A 618 27.75 35.39 -13.81
CA ARG A 618 26.48 35.04 -13.16
C ARG A 618 26.00 33.61 -13.45
N ASP A 619 26.89 32.76 -13.94
CA ASP A 619 26.55 31.39 -14.34
C ASP A 619 26.07 30.56 -13.14
N ASP A 620 26.66 30.76 -11.97
CA ASP A 620 26.31 30.11 -10.70
C ASP A 620 25.24 30.87 -9.90
N HIS A 621 24.68 31.97 -10.42
CA HIS A 621 23.56 32.68 -9.81
C HIS A 621 22.21 32.05 -10.21
N PRO A 622 21.15 32.19 -9.39
CA PRO A 622 19.85 31.62 -9.70
C PRO A 622 19.22 32.24 -10.96
N ALA A 623 18.52 31.41 -11.72
CA ALA A 623 17.67 31.83 -12.83
C ALA A 623 16.42 32.53 -12.28
N VAL A 624 16.43 33.86 -12.32
CA VAL A 624 15.33 34.72 -11.87
C VAL A 624 14.71 35.48 -13.04
N GLY A 625 13.52 36.05 -12.85
CA GLY A 625 12.79 36.72 -13.93
C GLY A 625 12.19 35.77 -14.97
N VAL A 626 12.09 34.48 -14.66
CA VAL A 626 11.33 33.49 -15.45
C VAL A 626 9.86 33.51 -15.05
N THR A 627 8.95 33.18 -15.98
CA THR A 627 7.53 33.00 -15.64
C THR A 627 7.27 31.62 -15.04
N TRP A 628 6.11 31.42 -14.40
CA TRP A 628 5.68 30.09 -13.95
C TRP A 628 5.69 29.06 -15.09
N ASN A 629 5.23 29.43 -16.28
CA ASN A 629 5.23 28.54 -17.43
C ASN A 629 6.66 28.22 -17.92
N ASP A 630 7.56 29.20 -17.89
CA ASP A 630 8.98 28.98 -18.23
C ASP A 630 9.63 27.98 -17.26
N ALA A 631 9.31 28.07 -15.97
CA ALA A 631 9.80 27.15 -14.95
C ALA A 631 9.20 25.73 -15.10
N ARG A 632 7.89 25.63 -15.39
CA ARG A 632 7.23 24.35 -15.65
C ARG A 632 7.85 23.61 -16.84
N VAL A 633 8.05 24.32 -17.96
CA VAL A 633 8.64 23.72 -19.17
C VAL A 633 10.09 23.28 -18.93
N TYR A 634 10.87 24.06 -18.16
CA TYR A 634 12.21 23.64 -17.74
C TYR A 634 12.17 22.36 -16.90
N ALA A 635 11.26 22.27 -15.92
CA ALA A 635 11.11 21.06 -15.10
C ALA A 635 10.75 19.85 -15.96
N GLU A 636 9.80 19.98 -16.89
CA GLU A 636 9.43 18.91 -17.84
C GLU A 636 10.60 18.50 -18.74
N TRP A 637 11.40 19.46 -19.21
CA TRP A 637 12.62 19.17 -19.97
C TRP A 637 13.66 18.40 -19.14
N LEU A 638 13.76 18.68 -17.85
CA LEU A 638 14.65 17.95 -16.94
C LEU A 638 14.19 16.51 -16.71
N GLY A 639 12.89 16.23 -16.90
CA GLY A 639 12.21 14.98 -16.52
C GLY A 639 11.55 15.05 -15.13
N ALA A 640 11.26 16.25 -14.64
CA ALA A 640 10.70 16.52 -13.30
C ALA A 640 9.45 17.42 -13.38
N HIS A 641 8.91 17.80 -12.22
CA HIS A 641 7.85 18.79 -12.08
C HIS A 641 8.20 19.82 -11.01
N LEU A 642 7.46 20.94 -10.96
CA LEU A 642 7.60 21.92 -9.88
C LEU A 642 7.12 21.30 -8.54
N PRO A 643 7.82 21.52 -7.42
CA PRO A 643 7.36 21.04 -6.12
C PRO A 643 6.08 21.75 -5.71
N ASN A 644 5.18 21.03 -5.02
CA ASN A 644 4.07 21.67 -4.32
C ASN A 644 4.54 22.24 -2.96
N GLU A 645 3.66 23.00 -2.31
CA GLU A 645 3.94 23.66 -1.02
C GLU A 645 4.35 22.64 0.07
N ALA A 646 3.57 21.56 0.21
CA ALA A 646 3.84 20.50 1.19
C ALA A 646 5.23 19.86 0.98
N GLN A 647 5.60 19.57 -0.28
CA GLN A 647 6.91 19.01 -0.62
C GLN A 647 8.06 19.98 -0.29
N TRP A 648 7.86 21.27 -0.54
CA TRP A 648 8.86 22.29 -0.22
C TRP A 648 9.02 22.46 1.29
N GLU A 649 7.91 22.56 2.02
CA GLU A 649 7.91 22.77 3.46
C GLU A 649 8.47 21.56 4.22
N LYS A 650 8.11 20.33 3.82
CA LYS A 650 8.71 19.11 4.39
C LYS A 650 10.22 19.10 4.15
N ALA A 651 10.68 19.43 2.94
CA ALA A 651 12.10 19.43 2.62
C ALA A 651 12.89 20.49 3.42
N ALA A 652 12.30 21.66 3.66
CA ALA A 652 12.97 22.76 4.35
C ALA A 652 12.88 22.69 5.89
N GLY A 653 11.71 22.34 6.42
CA GLY A 653 11.37 22.52 7.83
C GLY A 653 11.27 21.23 8.65
N TRP A 654 11.00 20.07 8.05
CA TRP A 654 10.81 18.84 8.82
C TRP A 654 12.14 18.26 9.30
N ASP A 655 12.21 17.88 10.58
CA ASP A 655 13.28 17.06 11.13
C ASP A 655 12.79 15.63 11.36
N ALA A 656 13.10 14.73 10.43
CA ALA A 656 12.69 13.33 10.53
C ALA A 656 13.33 12.59 11.71
N ASN A 657 14.52 13.02 12.16
CA ASN A 657 15.21 12.38 13.30
C ASN A 657 14.58 12.80 14.63
N ALA A 658 14.28 14.09 14.76
CA ALA A 658 13.67 14.67 15.94
C ALA A 658 12.13 14.56 15.96
N GLY A 659 11.52 14.19 14.83
CA GLY A 659 10.08 13.92 14.71
C GLY A 659 9.20 15.16 14.88
N HIS A 660 9.71 16.36 14.55
CA HIS A 660 8.95 17.61 14.62
C HIS A 660 9.42 18.61 13.54
N LYS A 661 8.58 19.61 13.26
CA LYS A 661 8.88 20.73 12.36
C LYS A 661 9.73 21.77 13.08
N ARG A 662 10.82 22.23 12.45
CA ARG A 662 11.60 23.40 12.88
C ARG A 662 10.84 24.68 12.55
N ARG A 663 10.89 25.69 13.42
CA ARG A 663 10.26 26.99 13.13
C ARG A 663 10.86 27.67 11.90
N TRP A 664 12.18 27.64 11.76
CA TRP A 664 12.90 28.11 10.58
C TRP A 664 13.65 26.94 9.92
N PRO A 665 13.96 27.01 8.61
CA PRO A 665 14.68 25.93 7.93
C PRO A 665 16.01 25.54 8.60
N TRP A 666 16.65 26.48 9.32
CA TRP A 666 17.92 26.30 10.03
C TRP A 666 17.79 26.03 11.54
N GLY A 667 16.59 26.00 12.11
CA GLY A 667 16.38 25.76 13.55
C GLY A 667 15.26 26.61 14.14
N ASP A 668 15.13 26.61 15.47
CA ASP A 668 14.06 27.34 16.16
C ASP A 668 14.44 28.76 16.56
N GLU A 669 15.74 29.09 16.51
CA GLU A 669 16.25 30.43 16.73
C GLU A 669 16.36 31.20 15.41
N PHE A 670 15.75 32.38 15.38
CA PHE A 670 15.79 33.25 14.21
C PHE A 670 17.21 33.79 13.98
N ASP A 671 17.73 33.65 12.75
CA ASP A 671 19.00 34.22 12.33
C ASP A 671 18.81 35.13 11.10
N PRO A 672 18.91 36.47 11.25
CA PRO A 672 18.72 37.40 10.13
C PRO A 672 19.83 37.34 9.08
N ARG A 673 20.90 36.55 9.29
CA ARG A 673 21.97 36.32 8.30
C ARG A 673 21.61 35.22 7.30
N LEU A 674 20.54 34.46 7.56
CA LEU A 674 20.14 33.30 6.77
C LEU A 674 18.89 33.56 5.90
N CYS A 675 18.31 34.76 5.96
CA CYS A 675 17.17 35.17 5.15
C CYS A 675 17.22 36.67 4.80
N ASN A 676 16.38 37.06 3.85
CA ASN A 676 16.16 38.47 3.53
C ASN A 676 15.14 39.07 4.49
N VAL A 677 15.53 40.14 5.19
CA VAL A 677 14.71 40.82 6.20
C VAL A 677 14.50 42.27 5.79
N ASP A 678 13.24 42.72 5.81
CA ASP A 678 12.93 44.12 5.61
C ASP A 678 13.50 44.96 6.78
N GLY A 679 14.41 45.89 6.48
CA GLY A 679 14.99 46.82 7.47
C GLY A 679 16.46 46.58 7.87
N GLY A 680 17.30 46.16 6.92
CA GLY A 680 18.73 45.83 7.10
C GLY A 680 19.52 46.53 8.22
N ARG A 681 20.28 45.69 8.94
CA ARG A 681 21.30 45.97 9.97
C ARG A 681 20.82 46.55 11.29
N GLY A 682 20.73 45.65 12.27
CA GLY A 682 21.14 45.92 13.65
C GLY A 682 20.25 46.90 14.41
N SER A 683 19.14 46.40 14.97
CA SER A 683 18.74 46.86 16.29
C SER A 683 18.08 45.73 17.06
N SER A 684 18.88 45.15 17.96
CA SER A 684 18.36 44.67 19.22
C SER A 684 17.75 45.88 19.95
N ARG A 685 16.42 46.03 19.91
CA ARG A 685 15.59 46.65 20.96
C ARG A 685 14.13 46.76 20.52
N GLY A 686 13.29 46.05 21.25
CA GLY A 686 12.03 46.60 21.77
C GLY A 686 10.85 46.70 20.80
N LEU A 687 9.81 45.95 21.13
CA LEU A 687 8.40 46.22 20.84
C LEU A 687 8.09 47.73 20.67
N GLY A 688 7.54 48.10 19.50
CA GLY A 688 6.76 49.32 19.29
C GLY A 688 7.25 50.26 18.19
N GLY A 689 6.53 50.36 17.06
CA GLY A 689 6.68 51.52 16.17
C GLY A 689 6.26 51.32 14.71
N TRP A 690 4.96 51.37 14.45
CA TRP A 690 4.27 51.35 13.16
C TRP A 690 4.42 52.67 12.36
N LEU A 691 5.57 53.36 12.45
CA LEU A 691 5.74 54.73 11.90
C LEU A 691 7.08 55.09 11.23
N THR A 692 7.96 54.15 10.91
CA THR A 692 9.11 54.44 10.01
C THR A 692 8.86 53.96 8.59
N ARG A 693 7.98 54.68 7.90
CA ARG A 693 7.81 54.62 6.44
C ARG A 693 8.94 55.38 5.73
N LEU A 694 9.55 54.70 4.76
CA LEU A 694 10.00 55.22 3.46
C LEU A 694 11.30 56.04 3.41
N ARG A 695 12.39 55.37 3.00
CA ARG A 695 13.20 55.85 1.87
C ARG A 695 13.30 54.74 0.82
N PRO A 696 13.01 54.99 -0.46
CA PRO A 696 13.31 54.05 -1.52
C PRO A 696 14.83 53.92 -1.62
N ARG A 697 15.37 52.72 -1.42
CA ARG A 697 16.72 52.41 -1.89
C ARG A 697 16.73 52.67 -3.40
N GLN A 698 17.68 53.46 -3.89
CA GLN A 698 17.88 53.63 -5.32
C GLN A 698 17.95 52.25 -5.98
N ARG A 699 17.12 52.04 -7.01
CA ARG A 699 17.11 50.87 -7.90
C ARG A 699 18.50 50.72 -8.57
N GLY A 700 19.47 50.15 -7.87
CA GLY A 700 20.41 49.24 -8.51
C GLY A 700 19.67 47.94 -8.84
N LYS A 701 20.03 47.26 -9.93
CA LYS A 701 19.47 45.92 -10.22
C LYS A 701 19.57 45.06 -8.95
N PRO A 702 18.49 44.39 -8.49
CA PRO A 702 18.59 43.42 -7.41
C PRO A 702 19.73 42.46 -7.73
N GLY A 703 20.73 42.40 -6.85
CA GLY A 703 21.81 41.44 -6.98
C GLY A 703 21.29 40.10 -6.48
N THR A 704 21.45 39.05 -7.28
CA THR A 704 21.29 37.68 -6.77
C THR A 704 22.60 37.25 -6.13
N THR A 705 22.56 36.29 -5.21
CA THR A 705 23.76 35.63 -4.66
C THR A 705 23.97 34.29 -5.37
N PRO A 706 25.23 33.84 -5.56
CA PRO A 706 25.49 32.50 -6.08
C PRO A 706 24.73 31.42 -5.33
N VAL A 707 24.21 30.45 -6.07
CA VAL A 707 23.45 29.31 -5.56
C VAL A 707 24.29 28.55 -4.52
N GLY A 708 23.66 28.18 -3.40
CA GLY A 708 24.34 27.51 -2.28
C GLY A 708 25.14 28.44 -1.37
N ARG A 709 25.09 29.76 -1.57
CA ARG A 709 25.67 30.76 -0.67
C ARG A 709 24.59 31.68 -0.11
N TYR A 710 24.83 32.21 1.08
CA TYR A 710 24.00 33.24 1.69
C TYR A 710 24.72 34.59 1.58
N SER A 711 23.98 35.65 1.27
CA SER A 711 24.55 36.98 1.41
C SER A 711 24.78 37.28 2.90
N PRO A 712 25.99 37.66 3.33
CA PRO A 712 26.24 38.08 4.71
C PRO A 712 25.37 39.29 5.13
N GLY A 713 24.83 40.03 4.16
CA GLY A 713 23.94 41.16 4.38
C GLY A 713 22.45 40.82 4.37
N GLY A 714 22.08 39.57 4.06
CA GLY A 714 20.69 39.17 3.84
C GLY A 714 20.01 39.93 2.71
N ASP A 715 20.75 40.44 1.73
CA ASP A 715 20.24 41.34 0.68
C ASP A 715 20.07 40.68 -0.69
N SER A 716 20.11 39.35 -0.71
CA SER A 716 20.01 38.51 -1.90
C SER A 716 18.63 37.94 -2.16
#